data_AF-A0A6J1MAK4-F1
#
_entry.id   AF-A0A6J1MAK4-F1
#
_cell.length_a   1.000
_cell.length_b   1.000
_cell.length_c   1.000
_cell.angle_alpha   90.00
_cell.angle_beta   90.00
_cell.angle_gamma   90.00
#
_symmetry.space_group_name_H-M   'P 1'
#
loop_
_entity.id
_entity.type
_entity.pdbx_description
1 polymer ?
#
loop_
_entity_poly.entity_id
_entity_poly.type
_entity_poly.pdbx_seq_one_letter_code
_entity_poly.pdbx_strand_id
1 'polypeptide(L)'
;MCVIILLILCVVGAIGCTMWLRSFENFPVPYLPFAVDAAYEGMLTFWTYIIILQVMIPLSLYVTIELCKILQVYHIHNNLELYDADTNKQTECRAMNITEELGQIQHIFSDKTGTLTENKMIFRRCVVNGADYNHPPSELEKLYAKPGAPAPPLIPNETLQDDLQRLAGVGGGAYLTPHAQCIQEFLIVLAICNTVIVSAAPHRDLMNASGIIEMHQANNSPATGPTPSTLKHLRPRAKLVTTTTTSTTIINGVPPAGTMALPTDRYTRLAESRSVTPSPPPNLLFAMPAQAHQPTLSPISSSPESTPNSESPSPPLKSKALSNSISPTGRAKAVINSKITSIATFLNAKTHGKRMKIDQTKTQTIYRTADGRPLYEAESPDELALVNAAYSYDCCLLNRSPNHILVSMPTASATLEYEILKILPFDSSRKCMSIVVRQTGTQEIVLYTKGADSSIMPVLAPCTPNSPEALLREQTQQQLDRYAREGLRILVMAKRSLNAADYTDWWARHQEIEMSLENRERRLRDSFANLESNLTLLGATGIEDRLQDGVPETIASLISAGISVWVLTGDKPETAINIAYSAKLFTQQMELIKLTARSRDAAETAINFYLTEMRNAKAANSTGYSLAPRCKPRALVVDGKTLTFILDPKSKLTLPFLKLAKGCASVLCCRSTPLQKAYLVKVVKEELNLRTLAIGDGANDVSMIQMADVGVGISGQEGMQAVMASDFTLSRFRYLERLLLSHGYWCYDRLARMILYFFYKNAAFVFLIFWYQLYCGFSGSVMMDQMYLMLYNLLFTSLPPLAIGVYDNRVPEELLLKNPYLYKNGRLGLAYRPHDFWVILLDALYQSLVIFFVTLCAYAESEVGIWEFGTTITASCLFANLVHCCIEIRSWTVLHVLSIAISLALFYIFSVVYNSMCVNCFGLPSTYWVIFKCFASPVHWLVIMLSTVVAVLPRLVFRTVRISMCPDDSTKVILQSKRERSRGEGLLVTWSRSTSASSIYRIADYGSKNQIINTIT
;
A
#
# COMPACT_ATOMS: atom_id res chain seq x y z
N MET A 1 5.04 -18.96 30.15
CA MET A 1 5.87 -18.54 31.29
C MET A 1 5.05 -18.31 32.55
N CYS A 2 4.13 -17.34 32.64
CA CYS A 2 3.33 -17.09 33.85
C CYS A 2 2.64 -18.35 34.42
N VAL A 3 2.03 -19.20 33.57
CA VAL A 3 1.43 -20.48 33.97
C VAL A 3 2.43 -21.45 34.63
N ILE A 4 3.69 -21.46 34.20
CA ILE A 4 4.74 -22.32 34.78
C ILE A 4 5.12 -21.80 36.16
N ILE A 5 5.26 -20.48 36.32
CA ILE A 5 5.52 -19.83 37.61
C ILE A 5 4.35 -20.07 38.56
N LEU A 6 3.10 -20.04 38.07
CA LEU A 6 1.89 -20.33 38.85
C LEU A 6 1.94 -21.75 39.41
N LEU A 7 2.18 -22.75 38.55
CA LEU A 7 2.29 -24.14 38.98
C LEU A 7 3.44 -24.34 39.99
N ILE A 8 4.58 -23.66 39.83
CA ILE A 8 5.68 -23.70 40.80
C ILE A 8 5.24 -23.14 42.17
N LEU A 9 4.57 -21.97 42.21
CA LEU A 9 4.09 -21.38 43.46
C LEU A 9 3.02 -22.27 44.13
N CYS A 10 2.12 -22.88 43.36
CA CYS A 10 1.11 -23.81 43.88
C CYS A 10 1.75 -25.10 44.44
N VAL A 11 2.77 -25.65 43.77
CA VAL A 11 3.53 -26.83 44.29
C VAL A 11 4.29 -26.47 45.56
N VAL A 12 4.95 -25.31 45.63
CA VAL A 12 5.64 -24.85 46.85
C VAL A 12 4.66 -24.63 47.99
N GLY A 13 3.48 -24.06 47.72
CA GLY A 13 2.41 -23.89 48.71
C GLY A 13 1.87 -25.21 49.25
N ALA A 14 1.59 -26.17 48.36
CA ALA A 14 1.12 -27.50 48.73
C ALA A 14 2.14 -28.27 49.59
N ILE A 15 3.42 -28.27 49.17
CA ILE A 15 4.51 -28.89 49.94
C ILE A 15 4.69 -28.18 51.29
N GLY A 16 4.62 -26.84 51.32
CA GLY A 16 4.70 -26.05 52.53
C GLY A 16 3.60 -26.38 53.54
N CYS A 17 2.35 -26.52 53.07
CA CYS A 17 1.21 -26.93 53.89
C CYS A 17 1.39 -28.34 54.45
N THR A 18 1.74 -29.34 53.62
CA THR A 18 2.03 -30.70 54.09
C THR A 18 3.19 -30.71 55.10
N MET A 19 4.28 -29.98 54.86
CA MET A 19 5.40 -29.89 55.80
C MET A 19 5.03 -29.23 57.12
N TRP A 20 4.22 -28.17 57.08
CA TRP A 20 3.72 -27.48 58.28
C TRP A 20 2.81 -28.40 59.10
N LEU A 21 1.81 -29.04 58.48
CA LEU A 21 0.92 -29.98 59.16
C LEU A 21 1.67 -31.18 59.75
N ARG A 22 2.67 -31.73 59.05
CA ARG A 22 3.51 -32.83 59.58
C ARG A 22 4.32 -32.42 60.82
N SER A 23 4.66 -31.14 60.98
CA SER A 23 5.31 -30.66 62.20
C SER A 23 4.44 -30.79 63.45
N PHE A 24 3.13 -31.07 63.28
CA PHE A 24 2.16 -31.28 64.35
C PHE A 24 1.68 -32.74 64.45
N GLU A 25 2.37 -33.72 63.85
CA GLU A 25 2.01 -35.16 64.02
C GLU A 25 1.94 -35.61 65.49
N ASN A 26 2.65 -34.93 66.40
CA ASN A 26 2.70 -35.25 67.84
C ASN A 26 1.91 -34.28 68.75
N PHE A 27 1.27 -33.25 68.20
CA PHE A 27 0.60 -32.18 68.97
C PHE A 27 -0.69 -31.72 68.28
N PRO A 28 -1.78 -31.37 69.00
CA PRO A 28 -2.98 -30.85 68.35
C PRO A 28 -2.66 -29.58 67.55
N VAL A 29 -3.08 -29.54 66.29
CA VAL A 29 -2.83 -28.40 65.40
C VAL A 29 -3.49 -27.15 65.98
N PRO A 30 -2.76 -26.03 66.18
CA PRO A 30 -3.32 -24.83 66.80
C PRO A 30 -4.57 -24.33 66.08
N TYR A 31 -5.61 -24.02 66.87
CA TYR A 31 -6.89 -23.44 66.42
C TYR A 31 -7.76 -24.31 65.50
N LEU A 32 -7.37 -25.56 65.21
CA LEU A 32 -8.16 -26.53 64.43
C LEU A 32 -8.85 -27.56 65.36
N PRO A 33 -10.18 -27.66 65.39
CA PRO A 33 -10.91 -28.54 66.31
C PRO A 33 -11.05 -30.00 65.82
N PHE A 34 -10.42 -30.37 64.70
CA PHE A 34 -10.45 -31.71 64.12
C PHE A 34 -9.06 -32.11 63.59
N ALA A 35 -8.78 -33.41 63.56
CA ALA A 35 -7.59 -33.95 62.91
C ALA A 35 -7.73 -33.90 61.39
N VAL A 36 -6.64 -33.60 60.68
CA VAL A 36 -6.62 -33.42 59.21
C VAL A 36 -5.46 -34.17 58.60
N ASP A 37 -5.67 -34.82 57.44
CA ASP A 37 -4.60 -35.51 56.72
C ASP A 37 -3.73 -34.49 55.94
N ALA A 38 -2.46 -34.41 56.32
CA ALA A 38 -1.48 -33.53 55.70
C ALA A 38 -1.24 -33.80 54.21
N ALA A 39 -1.53 -35.00 53.70
CA ALA A 39 -1.45 -35.32 52.27
C ALA A 39 -2.68 -34.82 51.50
N TYR A 40 -3.88 -35.10 52.03
CA TYR A 40 -5.14 -34.59 51.46
C TYR A 40 -5.22 -33.06 51.47
N GLU A 41 -4.86 -32.41 52.59
CA GLU A 41 -4.83 -30.94 52.69
C GLU A 41 -3.77 -30.31 51.79
N GLY A 42 -2.60 -30.95 51.62
CA GLY A 42 -1.61 -30.49 50.62
C GLY A 42 -2.20 -30.49 49.20
N MET A 43 -2.96 -31.54 48.85
CA MET A 43 -3.65 -31.64 47.56
C MET A 43 -4.77 -30.60 47.41
N LEU A 44 -5.56 -30.33 48.44
CA LEU A 44 -6.56 -29.25 48.41
C LEU A 44 -5.89 -27.87 48.29
N THR A 45 -4.83 -27.64 49.07
CA THR A 45 -4.03 -26.40 49.08
C THR A 45 -3.51 -26.08 47.68
N PHE A 46 -3.04 -27.08 46.92
CA PHE A 46 -2.61 -26.90 45.53
C PHE A 46 -3.70 -26.22 44.65
N TRP A 47 -4.94 -26.70 44.73
CA TRP A 47 -6.07 -26.14 43.96
C TRP A 47 -6.53 -24.78 44.50
N THR A 48 -6.55 -24.61 45.82
CA THR A 48 -6.80 -23.33 46.49
C THR A 48 -5.80 -22.25 46.03
N TYR A 49 -4.52 -22.60 45.89
CA TYR A 49 -3.48 -21.68 45.40
C TYR A 49 -3.65 -21.33 43.92
N ILE A 50 -4.16 -22.24 43.08
CA ILE A 50 -4.51 -21.92 41.69
C ILE A 50 -5.57 -20.81 41.67
N ILE A 51 -6.59 -20.89 42.53
CA ILE A 51 -7.67 -19.89 42.62
C ILE A 51 -7.15 -18.54 43.15
N ILE A 52 -6.32 -18.55 44.19
CA ILE A 52 -5.79 -17.33 44.81
C ILE A 52 -4.79 -16.62 43.89
N LEU A 53 -3.84 -17.37 43.32
CA LEU A 53 -2.73 -16.83 42.54
C LEU A 53 -3.08 -16.68 41.04
N GLN A 54 -4.32 -16.99 40.62
CA GLN A 54 -4.80 -16.84 39.22
C GLN A 54 -4.54 -15.43 38.64
N VAL A 55 -4.49 -14.41 39.51
CA VAL A 55 -4.22 -13.00 39.18
C VAL A 55 -2.87 -12.83 38.45
N MET A 56 -1.94 -13.79 38.56
CA MET A 56 -0.68 -13.77 37.79
C MET A 56 -0.85 -14.04 36.29
N ILE A 57 -2.01 -14.53 35.86
CA ILE A 57 -2.44 -14.56 34.47
C ILE A 57 -3.34 -13.32 34.27
N PRO A 58 -2.82 -12.21 33.71
CA PRO A 58 -3.52 -10.94 33.74
C PRO A 58 -4.67 -10.92 32.72
N LEU A 59 -5.87 -11.34 33.13
CA LEU A 59 -7.06 -11.35 32.27
C LEU A 59 -7.37 -9.95 31.69
N SER A 60 -7.19 -8.88 32.48
CA SER A 60 -7.37 -7.51 32.01
C SER A 60 -6.27 -6.99 31.07
N LEU A 61 -5.18 -7.73 30.84
CA LEU A 61 -4.15 -7.36 29.85
C LEU A 61 -4.74 -7.34 28.44
N TYR A 62 -5.46 -8.39 28.04
CA TYR A 62 -6.04 -8.49 26.69
C TYR A 62 -7.01 -7.34 26.40
N VAL A 63 -7.90 -7.02 27.34
CA VAL A 63 -8.84 -5.90 27.22
C VAL A 63 -8.09 -4.55 27.14
N THR A 64 -7.01 -4.39 27.91
CA THR A 64 -6.18 -3.18 27.87
C THR A 64 -5.40 -3.06 26.55
N ILE A 65 -4.93 -4.18 25.98
CA ILE A 65 -4.29 -4.23 24.66
C ILE A 65 -5.26 -3.77 23.58
N GLU A 66 -6.44 -4.38 23.47
CA GLU A 66 -7.38 -4.03 22.39
C GLU A 66 -7.91 -2.59 22.53
N LEU A 67 -8.18 -2.11 23.76
CA LEU A 67 -8.53 -0.71 23.99
C LEU A 67 -7.38 0.25 23.61
N CYS A 68 -6.13 -0.12 23.91
CA CYS A 68 -4.95 0.63 23.51
C CYS A 68 -4.82 0.69 21.98
N LYS A 69 -5.02 -0.42 21.27
CA LYS A 69 -4.98 -0.48 19.80
C LYS A 69 -6.06 0.39 19.16
N ILE A 70 -7.31 0.30 19.63
CA ILE A 70 -8.42 1.15 19.15
C ILE A 70 -8.10 2.64 19.32
N LEU A 71 -7.49 3.04 20.44
CA LEU A 71 -7.07 4.42 20.67
C LEU A 71 -5.86 4.83 19.80
N GLN A 72 -4.90 3.93 19.56
CA GLN A 72 -3.82 4.16 18.59
C GLN A 72 -4.38 4.38 17.16
N VAL A 73 -5.32 3.53 16.72
CA VAL A 73 -6.02 3.68 15.43
C VAL A 73 -6.77 5.00 15.34
N TYR A 74 -7.48 5.40 16.40
CA TYR A 74 -8.15 6.71 16.45
C TYR A 74 -7.17 7.87 16.25
N HIS A 75 -5.95 7.80 16.82
CA HIS A 75 -4.92 8.82 16.62
C HIS A 75 -4.27 8.77 15.22
N ILE A 76 -4.17 7.61 14.58
CA ILE A 76 -3.72 7.50 13.17
C ILE A 76 -4.75 8.13 12.24
N HIS A 77 -6.04 7.81 12.42
CA HIS A 77 -7.13 8.26 11.56
C HIS A 77 -7.35 9.78 11.61
N ASN A 78 -7.26 10.39 12.80
CA ASN A 78 -7.43 11.83 12.99
C ASN A 78 -6.14 12.64 12.77
N ASN A 79 -5.08 12.06 12.20
CA ASN A 79 -3.83 12.77 11.97
C ASN A 79 -3.91 13.68 10.73
N LEU A 80 -3.89 14.99 10.96
CA LEU A 80 -3.97 16.05 9.93
C LEU A 80 -2.85 15.98 8.88
N GLU A 81 -1.74 15.32 9.18
CA GLU A 81 -0.57 15.18 8.31
C GLU A 81 -0.53 13.82 7.58
N LEU A 82 -1.54 12.98 7.82
CA LEU A 82 -1.93 11.80 7.02
C LEU A 82 -3.20 12.07 6.17
N TYR A 83 -3.58 13.34 6.04
CA TYR A 83 -4.64 13.83 5.17
C TYR A 83 -4.05 14.50 3.92
N ASP A 84 -4.70 14.31 2.77
CA ASP A 84 -4.33 14.92 1.49
C ASP A 84 -5.37 15.94 1.04
N ALA A 85 -4.97 17.21 1.07
CA ALA A 85 -5.83 18.34 0.76
C ALA A 85 -6.25 18.41 -0.72
N ASP A 86 -5.51 17.81 -1.65
CA ASP A 86 -5.90 17.80 -3.08
C ASP A 86 -6.98 16.76 -3.37
N THR A 87 -6.98 15.62 -2.67
CA THR A 87 -8.00 14.56 -2.83
C THR A 87 -9.15 14.68 -1.83
N ASN A 88 -9.00 15.50 -0.79
CA ASN A 88 -9.91 15.55 0.38
C ASN A 88 -10.09 14.16 1.02
N LYS A 89 -9.02 13.35 1.04
CA LYS A 89 -9.00 12.01 1.64
C LYS A 89 -8.07 11.99 2.86
N GLN A 90 -8.59 11.45 3.96
CA GLN A 90 -7.82 11.09 5.16
C GLN A 90 -7.40 9.62 5.10
N THR A 91 -6.35 9.26 5.83
CA THR A 91 -5.94 7.86 6.01
C THR A 91 -6.99 7.11 6.84
N GLU A 92 -7.56 6.03 6.30
CA GLU A 92 -8.46 5.16 7.06
C GLU A 92 -7.71 3.92 7.56
N CYS A 93 -8.14 3.40 8.71
CA CYS A 93 -7.68 2.12 9.24
C CYS A 93 -8.90 1.24 9.45
N ARG A 94 -8.85 0.04 8.87
CA ARG A 94 -9.94 -0.93 8.76
C ARG A 94 -9.70 -2.13 9.68
N ALA A 95 -8.45 -2.58 9.80
CA ALA A 95 -8.07 -3.59 10.80
C ALA A 95 -7.64 -2.93 12.11
N MET A 96 -8.46 -3.08 13.16
CA MET A 96 -8.24 -2.44 14.47
C MET A 96 -7.12 -3.07 15.30
N ASN A 97 -6.58 -4.22 14.88
CA ASN A 97 -5.80 -5.13 15.71
C ASN A 97 -4.32 -5.30 15.31
N ILE A 98 -3.81 -4.55 14.32
CA ILE A 98 -2.46 -4.75 13.74
C ILE A 98 -1.48 -3.55 13.90
N THR A 99 -1.79 -2.57 14.75
CA THR A 99 -0.97 -1.33 14.86
C THR A 99 0.48 -1.58 15.30
N GLU A 100 0.76 -2.65 16.04
CA GLU A 100 2.12 -3.01 16.42
C GLU A 100 2.94 -3.58 15.26
N GLU A 101 2.30 -4.18 14.25
CA GLU A 101 2.99 -4.84 13.14
C GLU A 101 3.59 -3.82 12.17
N LEU A 102 2.97 -2.63 12.06
CA LEU A 102 3.55 -1.44 11.41
C LEU A 102 4.94 -1.07 11.97
N GLY A 103 5.25 -1.42 13.22
CA GLY A 103 6.56 -1.19 13.84
C GLY A 103 7.61 -2.27 13.55
N GLN A 104 7.23 -3.38 12.93
CA GLN A 104 8.09 -4.57 12.76
C GLN A 104 8.39 -4.93 11.31
N ILE A 105 7.83 -4.21 10.33
CA ILE A 105 7.96 -4.51 8.89
C ILE A 105 9.42 -4.59 8.45
N GLN A 106 9.77 -5.65 7.73
CA GLN A 106 11.12 -5.88 7.20
C GLN A 106 11.16 -5.85 5.67
N HIS A 107 10.05 -6.24 5.02
CA HIS A 107 9.89 -6.25 3.57
C HIS A 107 8.62 -5.49 3.17
N ILE A 108 8.73 -4.63 2.15
CA ILE A 108 7.60 -3.95 1.50
C ILE A 108 7.51 -4.44 0.06
N PHE A 109 6.33 -4.91 -0.34
CA PHE A 109 6.00 -5.28 -1.71
C PHE A 109 5.10 -4.20 -2.31
N SER A 110 5.55 -3.55 -3.38
CA SER A 110 4.84 -2.46 -4.05
C SER A 110 4.51 -2.86 -5.49
N ASP A 111 3.32 -2.53 -6.00
CA ASP A 111 3.17 -2.39 -7.45
C ASP A 111 3.85 -1.11 -7.96
N LYS A 112 3.91 -0.93 -9.29
CA LYS A 112 4.49 0.22 -9.98
C LYS A 112 3.41 1.21 -10.45
N THR A 113 2.34 0.73 -11.07
CA THR A 113 1.29 1.53 -11.73
C THR A 113 0.24 1.96 -10.69
N GLY A 114 -0.19 3.23 -10.75
CA GLY A 114 -1.08 3.83 -9.73
C GLY A 114 -0.48 3.96 -8.33
N THR A 115 0.60 3.22 -8.04
CA THR A 115 1.23 3.07 -6.72
C THR A 115 2.51 3.89 -6.60
N LEU A 116 3.44 3.73 -7.54
CA LEU A 116 4.66 4.54 -7.61
C LEU A 116 4.54 5.64 -8.66
N THR A 117 3.79 5.39 -9.75
CA THR A 117 3.51 6.39 -10.79
C THR A 117 2.10 6.97 -10.66
N GLU A 118 1.90 8.21 -11.12
CA GLU A 118 0.59 8.87 -11.21
C GLU A 118 -0.24 8.38 -12.42
N ASN A 119 0.28 7.43 -13.20
CA ASN A 119 -0.22 7.05 -14.53
C ASN A 119 -0.36 8.25 -15.50
N LYS A 120 0.40 9.34 -15.26
CA LYS A 120 0.49 10.53 -16.11
C LYS A 120 1.76 10.48 -16.95
N MET A 121 1.60 10.26 -18.26
CA MET A 121 2.68 10.34 -19.24
C MET A 121 2.91 11.80 -19.65
N ILE A 122 4.15 12.29 -19.54
CA ILE A 122 4.53 13.68 -19.86
C ILE A 122 5.62 13.69 -20.94
N PHE A 123 5.40 14.45 -22.00
CA PHE A 123 6.41 14.68 -23.04
C PHE A 123 7.54 15.55 -22.48
N ARG A 124 8.80 15.09 -22.53
CA ARG A 124 9.95 15.83 -21.97
C ARG A 124 10.97 16.26 -23.01
N ARG A 125 11.32 15.39 -23.95
CA ARG A 125 12.37 15.68 -24.93
C ARG A 125 11.98 15.18 -26.32
N CYS A 126 12.49 15.82 -27.34
CA CYS A 126 12.54 15.24 -28.68
C CYS A 126 13.85 15.57 -29.37
N VAL A 127 14.34 14.61 -30.16
CA VAL A 127 15.34 14.85 -31.19
C VAL A 127 14.62 14.93 -32.52
N VAL A 128 14.89 15.99 -33.29
CA VAL A 128 14.46 16.11 -34.69
C VAL A 128 15.66 16.55 -35.51
N ASN A 129 16.00 15.77 -36.55
CA ASN A 129 17.16 16.04 -37.41
C ASN A 129 18.42 16.48 -36.62
N GLY A 130 18.80 15.66 -35.62
CA GLY A 130 20.02 15.83 -34.80
C GLY A 130 19.96 16.88 -33.69
N ALA A 131 19.01 17.82 -33.71
CA ALA A 131 18.80 18.79 -32.64
C ALA A 131 17.95 18.20 -31.50
N ASP A 132 18.39 18.36 -30.24
CA ASP A 132 17.74 17.88 -29.02
C ASP A 132 17.02 19.03 -28.29
N TYR A 133 15.69 18.94 -28.23
CA TYR A 133 14.79 19.95 -27.67
C TYR A 133 14.23 19.47 -26.33
N ASN A 134 14.65 20.13 -25.24
CA ASN A 134 14.25 19.81 -23.87
C ASN A 134 13.07 20.67 -23.39
N HIS A 135 12.14 20.09 -22.62
CA HIS A 135 10.94 20.73 -22.08
C HIS A 135 10.99 20.63 -20.54
N PRO A 136 11.63 21.59 -19.85
CA PRO A 136 11.85 21.52 -18.41
C PRO A 136 10.53 21.65 -17.62
N PRO A 137 10.45 21.07 -16.42
CA PRO A 137 9.23 21.09 -15.61
C PRO A 137 8.85 22.51 -15.18
N SER A 138 7.62 22.90 -15.50
CA SER A 138 7.07 24.23 -15.18
C SER A 138 6.48 24.32 -13.78
N GLU A 139 6.47 25.53 -13.20
CA GLU A 139 5.60 25.90 -12.06
C GLU A 139 4.14 25.49 -12.32
N LEU A 140 3.68 25.58 -13.58
CA LEU A 140 2.32 25.22 -13.99
C LEU A 140 2.05 23.71 -13.86
N GLU A 141 3.07 22.85 -14.01
CA GLU A 141 2.92 21.39 -13.80
C GLU A 141 2.64 21.02 -12.33
N LYS A 142 2.98 21.91 -11.39
CA LYS A 142 2.63 21.75 -9.97
C LYS A 142 1.14 22.00 -9.73
N LEU A 143 0.53 22.92 -10.48
CA LEU A 143 -0.91 23.22 -10.38
C LEU A 143 -1.78 22.11 -11.00
N TYR A 144 -1.30 21.47 -12.07
CA TYR A 144 -1.92 20.30 -12.72
C TYR A 144 -1.45 18.94 -12.13
N ALA A 145 -0.64 18.95 -11.07
CA ALA A 145 -0.28 17.73 -10.32
C ALA A 145 -1.50 17.06 -9.68
N LYS A 146 -2.55 17.83 -9.38
CA LYS A 146 -3.78 17.38 -8.70
C LYS A 146 -4.36 16.10 -9.31
N PRO A 147 -4.79 15.12 -8.49
CA PRO A 147 -5.47 13.93 -8.99
C PRO A 147 -6.77 14.29 -9.70
N GLY A 148 -6.99 13.73 -10.90
CA GLY A 148 -8.14 14.08 -11.75
C GLY A 148 -7.99 15.35 -12.59
N ALA A 149 -6.91 16.13 -12.42
CA ALA A 149 -6.55 17.13 -13.42
C ALA A 149 -6.01 16.43 -14.69
N PRO A 150 -6.30 16.95 -15.89
CA PRO A 150 -5.72 16.44 -17.14
C PRO A 150 -4.19 16.62 -17.14
N ALA A 151 -3.52 15.93 -18.08
CA ALA A 151 -2.08 16.10 -18.29
C ALA A 151 -1.73 17.60 -18.46
N PRO A 152 -0.65 18.08 -17.82
CA PRO A 152 -0.33 19.50 -17.79
C PRO A 152 -0.14 20.08 -19.20
N PRO A 153 -0.43 21.39 -19.40
CA PRO A 153 -0.02 22.08 -20.61
C PRO A 153 1.51 22.05 -20.74
N LEU A 154 2.01 21.36 -21.76
CA LEU A 154 3.41 21.44 -22.17
C LEU A 154 3.71 22.90 -22.54
N ILE A 155 4.75 23.48 -21.94
CA ILE A 155 5.27 24.78 -22.40
C ILE A 155 6.11 24.52 -23.66
N PRO A 156 5.84 25.19 -24.79
CA PRO A 156 6.66 25.10 -25.99
C PRO A 156 8.10 25.53 -25.70
N ASN A 157 9.06 24.83 -26.27
CA ASN A 157 10.44 25.28 -26.28
C ASN A 157 10.59 26.36 -27.36
N GLU A 158 11.00 27.56 -26.96
CA GLU A 158 11.22 28.72 -27.82
C GLU A 158 12.11 28.38 -29.03
N THR A 159 13.17 27.57 -28.84
CA THR A 159 14.06 27.21 -29.96
C THR A 159 13.39 26.27 -30.97
N LEU A 160 12.50 25.37 -30.55
CA LEU A 160 11.74 24.52 -31.48
C LEU A 160 10.68 25.32 -32.21
N GLN A 161 10.08 26.32 -31.56
CA GLN A 161 9.10 27.22 -32.16
C GLN A 161 9.77 28.16 -33.19
N ASP A 162 10.96 28.69 -32.89
CA ASP A 162 11.81 29.42 -33.83
C ASP A 162 12.20 28.52 -35.03
N ASP A 163 12.75 27.33 -34.78
CA ASP A 163 13.21 26.43 -35.85
C ASP A 163 12.05 25.95 -36.76
N LEU A 164 10.84 25.79 -36.22
CA LEU A 164 9.62 25.53 -36.99
C LEU A 164 9.22 26.72 -37.90
N GLN A 165 9.53 27.96 -37.49
CA GLN A 165 9.20 29.19 -38.23
C GLN A 165 10.34 29.69 -39.15
N ARG A 166 11.51 29.01 -39.18
CA ARG A 166 12.65 29.41 -40.02
C ARG A 166 12.39 29.21 -41.51
N LEU A 167 12.01 30.32 -42.15
CA LEU A 167 11.93 30.50 -43.59
C LEU A 167 13.31 30.79 -44.20
N ALA A 168 13.58 30.24 -45.37
CA ALA A 168 14.71 30.55 -46.24
C ALA A 168 14.23 31.30 -47.49
N GLY A 169 14.97 32.33 -47.88
CA GLY A 169 14.74 33.06 -49.13
C GLY A 169 15.56 34.34 -49.24
N VAL A 170 16.43 34.41 -50.26
CA VAL A 170 17.02 35.66 -50.73
C VAL A 170 16.34 36.00 -52.06
N GLY A 171 15.33 36.86 -51.99
CA GLY A 171 14.57 37.34 -53.16
C GLY A 171 13.30 36.53 -53.49
N GLY A 172 12.16 37.20 -53.49
CA GLY A 172 10.93 36.79 -54.19
C GLY A 172 10.07 35.67 -53.59
N GLY A 173 10.66 34.65 -52.97
CA GLY A 173 9.92 33.52 -52.41
C GLY A 173 10.43 33.09 -51.04
N ALA A 174 9.53 33.02 -50.06
CA ALA A 174 9.83 32.49 -48.73
C ALA A 174 9.40 31.02 -48.66
N TYR A 175 10.37 30.13 -48.54
CA TYR A 175 10.14 28.68 -48.43
C TYR A 175 10.61 28.19 -47.06
N LEU A 176 9.97 27.17 -46.50
CA LEU A 176 10.44 26.56 -45.25
C LEU A 176 11.82 25.93 -45.44
N THR A 177 12.73 26.14 -44.49
CA THR A 177 14.01 25.42 -44.46
C THR A 177 13.79 23.90 -44.43
N PRO A 178 14.70 23.07 -44.98
CA PRO A 178 14.55 21.62 -44.90
C PRO A 178 14.49 21.10 -43.45
N HIS A 179 15.11 21.81 -42.51
CA HIS A 179 14.98 21.51 -41.08
C HIS A 179 13.56 21.75 -40.56
N ALA A 180 12.98 22.93 -40.85
CA ALA A 180 11.59 23.24 -40.50
C ALA A 180 10.59 22.26 -41.15
N GLN A 181 10.85 21.79 -42.38
CA GLN A 181 10.04 20.76 -43.04
C GLN A 181 10.09 19.42 -42.27
N CYS A 182 11.28 18.96 -41.84
CA CYS A 182 11.39 17.76 -41.01
C CYS A 182 10.70 17.91 -39.64
N ILE A 183 10.74 19.10 -39.02
CA ILE A 183 9.99 19.38 -37.78
C ILE A 183 8.48 19.35 -38.04
N GLN A 184 8.01 19.94 -39.13
CA GLN A 184 6.60 19.92 -39.52
C GLN A 184 6.10 18.49 -39.75
N GLU A 185 6.86 17.65 -40.47
CA GLU A 185 6.53 16.23 -40.64
C GLU A 185 6.56 15.45 -39.33
N PHE A 186 7.53 15.71 -38.45
CA PHE A 186 7.61 15.08 -37.13
C PHE A 186 6.37 15.39 -36.28
N LEU A 187 5.92 16.65 -36.23
CA LEU A 187 4.68 17.05 -35.55
C LEU A 187 3.44 16.39 -36.16
N ILE A 188 3.38 16.26 -37.49
CA ILE A 188 2.32 15.52 -38.19
C ILE A 188 2.30 14.04 -37.77
N VAL A 189 3.46 13.38 -37.61
CA VAL A 189 3.52 11.99 -37.10
C VAL A 189 2.96 11.88 -35.69
N LEU A 190 3.25 12.83 -34.79
CA LEU A 190 2.66 12.85 -33.45
C LEU A 190 1.13 12.95 -33.50
N ALA A 191 0.60 13.85 -34.33
CA ALA A 191 -0.84 14.11 -34.45
C ALA A 191 -1.62 12.99 -35.18
N ILE A 192 -1.01 12.29 -36.15
CA ILE A 192 -1.69 11.32 -37.03
C ILE A 192 -1.40 9.86 -36.68
N CYS A 193 -0.15 9.50 -36.33
CA CYS A 193 0.26 8.11 -36.14
C CYS A 193 -0.09 7.62 -34.72
N ASN A 194 -1.39 7.49 -34.43
CA ASN A 194 -1.96 7.08 -33.14
C ASN A 194 -3.37 6.49 -33.34
N THR A 195 -4.08 6.08 -32.29
CA THR A 195 -5.51 5.68 -32.31
C THR A 195 -6.44 6.70 -31.62
N VAL A 196 -5.90 7.87 -31.23
CA VAL A 196 -6.62 8.91 -30.46
C VAL A 196 -7.89 9.38 -31.18
N ILE A 197 -8.98 9.50 -30.42
CA ILE A 197 -10.29 10.01 -30.83
C ILE A 197 -10.48 11.42 -30.26
N VAL A 198 -11.16 12.29 -31.02
CA VAL A 198 -11.55 13.63 -30.58
C VAL A 198 -13.00 13.61 -30.13
N SER A 199 -13.25 13.68 -28.82
CA SER A 199 -14.59 13.53 -28.25
C SER A 199 -15.24 14.88 -27.96
N ALA A 200 -16.53 15.01 -28.27
CA ALA A 200 -17.30 16.25 -28.09
C ALA A 200 -17.92 16.39 -26.67
N ALA A 201 -17.79 15.38 -25.83
CA ALA A 201 -18.16 15.39 -24.42
C ALA A 201 -17.34 14.32 -23.68
N PRO A 202 -16.98 14.51 -22.40
CA PRO A 202 -16.23 13.51 -21.64
C PRO A 202 -17.08 12.28 -21.34
N HIS A 203 -16.56 11.09 -21.66
CA HIS A 203 -17.20 9.85 -21.23
C HIS A 203 -17.24 9.78 -19.68
N ARG A 204 -18.37 9.33 -19.13
CA ARG A 204 -18.56 9.15 -17.67
C ARG A 204 -19.26 7.84 -17.40
N ASP A 205 -18.47 6.80 -17.19
CA ASP A 205 -18.95 5.53 -16.65
C ASP A 205 -19.25 5.70 -15.16
N LEU A 206 -20.52 5.93 -14.84
CA LEU A 206 -21.00 5.95 -13.45
C LEU A 206 -21.00 4.52 -12.91
N MET A 207 -19.89 4.13 -12.27
CA MET A 207 -19.83 2.91 -11.46
C MET A 207 -20.45 3.16 -10.09
N ASN A 208 -21.36 2.28 -9.68
CA ASN A 208 -21.84 2.24 -8.30
C ASN A 208 -20.83 1.57 -7.34
N ALA A 209 -21.12 1.59 -6.05
CA ALA A 209 -20.21 1.10 -5.00
C ALA A 209 -19.89 -0.42 -5.08
N SER A 210 -20.59 -1.17 -5.92
CA SER A 210 -20.32 -2.58 -6.24
C SER A 210 -19.61 -2.79 -7.59
N GLY A 211 -19.15 -1.71 -8.24
CA GLY A 211 -18.34 -1.76 -9.47
C GLY A 211 -19.12 -2.01 -10.76
N ILE A 212 -20.44 -1.83 -10.75
CA ILE A 212 -21.31 -2.02 -11.93
C ILE A 212 -21.54 -0.65 -12.59
N ILE A 213 -21.33 -0.58 -13.92
CA ILE A 213 -21.56 0.62 -14.72
C ILE A 213 -23.07 0.81 -14.96
N GLU A 214 -23.61 1.96 -14.56
CA GLU A 214 -25.02 2.31 -14.75
C GLU A 214 -25.26 2.98 -16.11
N MET A 215 -25.81 2.21 -17.07
CA MET A 215 -26.18 2.75 -18.38
C MET A 215 -27.42 3.66 -18.29
N HIS A 216 -27.22 4.97 -18.46
CA HIS A 216 -28.31 5.92 -18.63
C HIS A 216 -29.05 5.71 -19.95
N GLN A 217 -30.36 5.41 -19.88
CA GLN A 217 -31.24 5.51 -21.04
C GLN A 217 -31.50 6.98 -21.37
N ALA A 218 -31.03 7.43 -22.54
CA ALA A 218 -31.21 8.80 -23.01
C ALA A 218 -32.65 9.07 -23.48
N ASN A 219 -33.54 9.42 -22.55
CA ASN A 219 -34.87 9.94 -22.87
C ASN A 219 -34.75 11.40 -23.37
N ASN A 220 -35.01 11.61 -24.66
CA ASN A 220 -35.09 12.95 -25.25
C ASN A 220 -36.35 13.69 -24.77
N SER A 221 -36.16 14.80 -24.08
CA SER A 221 -37.15 15.89 -23.97
C SER A 221 -36.46 17.24 -24.22
N PRO A 222 -37.09 18.16 -24.98
CA PRO A 222 -36.47 19.44 -25.32
C PRO A 222 -36.50 20.41 -24.13
N ALA A 223 -35.43 21.20 -23.98
CA ALA A 223 -35.25 22.07 -22.84
C ALA A 223 -36.10 23.37 -22.89
N THR A 224 -36.57 23.79 -21.72
CA THR A 224 -36.86 25.19 -21.40
C THR A 224 -35.94 25.64 -20.26
N GLY A 225 -35.14 26.69 -20.50
CA GLY A 225 -34.25 27.26 -19.48
C GLY A 225 -34.99 28.15 -18.48
N PRO A 226 -34.30 28.62 -17.43
CA PRO A 226 -34.01 30.05 -17.43
C PRO A 226 -32.57 30.42 -17.01
N THR A 227 -32.26 31.71 -17.13
CA THR A 227 -30.97 32.38 -16.91
C THR A 227 -30.70 32.75 -15.43
N PRO A 228 -29.45 33.11 -15.06
CA PRO A 228 -29.00 33.12 -13.67
C PRO A 228 -29.10 34.48 -12.94
N SER A 229 -29.20 34.46 -11.60
CA SER A 229 -28.93 35.64 -10.75
C SER A 229 -28.53 35.31 -9.30
N THR A 230 -27.58 36.11 -8.79
CA THR A 230 -27.29 36.48 -7.38
C THR A 230 -27.07 35.42 -6.28
N LEU A 231 -25.85 35.45 -5.72
CA LEU A 231 -25.54 35.02 -4.34
C LEU A 231 -26.38 35.76 -3.28
N LYS A 232 -26.63 35.12 -2.12
CA LYS A 232 -26.24 35.65 -0.78
C LYS A 232 -26.60 34.75 0.43
N HIS A 233 -25.75 34.86 1.47
CA HIS A 233 -25.92 34.44 2.88
C HIS A 233 -26.18 32.94 3.21
N LEU A 234 -26.02 32.45 4.44
CA LEU A 234 -24.96 32.50 5.48
C LEU A 234 -25.54 31.92 6.80
N ARG A 235 -25.23 30.65 7.12
CA ARG A 235 -25.29 30.04 8.47
C ARG A 235 -26.69 30.04 9.17
N PRO A 236 -26.82 29.50 10.40
CA PRO A 236 -26.59 28.09 10.74
C PRO A 236 -27.82 27.45 11.43
N ARG A 237 -27.97 26.12 11.36
CA ARG A 237 -29.10 25.40 11.99
C ARG A 237 -28.79 24.99 13.43
N ALA A 238 -29.68 25.33 14.37
CA ALA A 238 -29.58 25.00 15.80
C ALA A 238 -30.50 23.82 16.21
N LYS A 239 -30.41 23.42 17.50
CA LYS A 239 -30.96 22.18 18.09
C LYS A 239 -32.48 22.19 18.30
N LEU A 240 -33.11 21.02 18.09
CA LEU A 240 -34.17 20.35 18.89
C LEU A 240 -34.37 18.96 18.23
N VAL A 241 -34.41 17.78 18.87
CA VAL A 241 -34.67 17.33 20.26
C VAL A 241 -36.14 17.34 20.69
N THR A 242 -36.87 16.28 20.34
CA THR A 242 -37.82 15.58 21.23
C THR A 242 -38.05 14.13 20.80
N THR A 243 -38.48 13.29 21.74
CA THR A 243 -38.88 11.88 21.59
C THR A 243 -40.38 11.77 21.17
N THR A 244 -41.10 10.64 21.05
CA THR A 244 -41.04 9.32 21.75
C THR A 244 -41.92 8.25 21.05
N THR A 245 -41.83 6.98 21.49
CA THR A 245 -42.88 5.90 21.49
C THR A 245 -43.49 5.32 20.19
N THR A 246 -42.99 4.13 19.80
CA THR A 246 -43.70 2.81 19.71
C THR A 246 -45.12 2.61 19.12
N SER A 247 -45.31 1.45 18.44
CA SER A 247 -46.48 0.52 18.47
C SER A 247 -47.20 0.15 17.14
N THR A 248 -46.75 -0.96 16.52
CA THR A 248 -47.52 -2.15 16.05
C THR A 248 -48.77 -2.14 15.11
N THR A 249 -48.86 -3.26 14.35
CA THR A 249 -50.03 -4.00 13.77
C THR A 249 -50.81 -3.48 12.52
N ILE A 250 -50.59 -4.04 11.30
CA ILE A 250 -51.25 -5.14 10.50
C ILE A 250 -52.70 -4.91 9.95
N ILE A 251 -52.89 -5.07 8.62
CA ILE A 251 -53.91 -5.90 7.88
C ILE A 251 -54.39 -5.33 6.51
N ASN A 252 -54.12 -6.10 5.45
CA ASN A 252 -54.79 -6.37 4.15
C ASN A 252 -55.32 -5.29 3.17
N GLY A 253 -54.94 -5.49 1.89
CA GLY A 253 -55.64 -5.07 0.66
C GLY A 253 -54.99 -5.79 -0.55
N VAL A 254 -55.78 -6.30 -1.52
CA VAL A 254 -55.28 -7.22 -2.59
C VAL A 254 -55.72 -6.76 -4.03
N PRO A 255 -55.54 -7.49 -5.16
CA PRO A 255 -54.91 -6.94 -6.37
C PRO A 255 -55.91 -6.69 -7.54
N PRO A 256 -55.47 -6.47 -8.80
CA PRO A 256 -55.15 -7.59 -9.70
C PRO A 256 -53.96 -7.37 -10.67
N ALA A 257 -53.70 -8.36 -11.54
CA ALA A 257 -52.53 -8.46 -12.42
C ALA A 257 -52.75 -7.96 -13.87
N GLY A 258 -51.66 -7.87 -14.66
CA GLY A 258 -51.71 -7.52 -16.09
C GLY A 258 -50.36 -7.61 -16.82
N THR A 259 -49.86 -8.82 -17.07
CA THR A 259 -48.58 -9.06 -17.78
C THR A 259 -48.75 -9.18 -19.30
N MET A 260 -47.91 -8.49 -20.08
CA MET A 260 -47.61 -8.83 -21.48
C MET A 260 -46.11 -8.76 -21.73
N ALA A 261 -45.58 -9.68 -22.55
CA ALA A 261 -44.17 -9.77 -22.91
C ALA A 261 -44.01 -9.87 -24.44
N LEU A 262 -43.03 -9.13 -24.99
CA LEU A 262 -42.61 -9.08 -26.40
C LEU A 262 -41.09 -8.71 -26.43
N PRO A 263 -40.35 -8.95 -27.53
CA PRO A 263 -39.28 -9.94 -27.45
C PRO A 263 -37.85 -9.37 -27.50
N THR A 264 -36.91 -10.17 -27.00
CA THR A 264 -35.47 -9.95 -27.09
C THR A 264 -34.94 -10.34 -28.48
N ASP A 265 -34.58 -9.38 -29.33
CA ASP A 265 -33.73 -9.68 -30.50
C ASP A 265 -32.91 -8.48 -31.01
N ARG A 266 -31.90 -8.07 -30.23
CA ARG A 266 -30.75 -7.26 -30.70
C ARG A 266 -29.60 -7.19 -29.67
N TYR A 267 -28.67 -8.16 -29.67
CA TYR A 267 -27.26 -8.00 -29.25
C TYR A 267 -26.47 -9.31 -29.39
N THR A 268 -26.14 -9.70 -30.63
CA THR A 268 -25.41 -10.95 -30.95
C THR A 268 -24.26 -10.73 -31.93
N ARG A 269 -23.42 -9.71 -31.67
CA ARG A 269 -22.06 -9.53 -32.25
C ARG A 269 -21.21 -8.62 -31.35
N LEU A 270 -20.69 -9.15 -30.24
CA LEU A 270 -19.57 -8.56 -29.48
C LEU A 270 -18.97 -9.54 -28.42
N ALA A 271 -19.23 -10.85 -28.57
CA ALA A 271 -19.02 -11.86 -27.52
C ALA A 271 -17.98 -12.93 -27.91
N GLU A 272 -16.90 -12.53 -28.57
CA GLU A 272 -15.67 -13.31 -28.71
C GLU A 272 -14.48 -12.45 -28.24
N SER A 273 -13.45 -13.07 -27.66
CA SER A 273 -12.26 -12.45 -27.03
C SER A 273 -12.40 -11.86 -25.61
N ARG A 274 -13.07 -12.57 -24.67
CA ARG A 274 -12.71 -12.52 -23.24
C ARG A 274 -12.58 -13.94 -22.67
N SER A 275 -11.56 -14.17 -21.83
CA SER A 275 -11.18 -15.48 -21.30
C SER A 275 -12.08 -15.93 -20.13
N VAL A 276 -12.25 -17.25 -19.99
CA VAL A 276 -13.24 -17.87 -19.09
C VAL A 276 -12.71 -18.06 -17.67
N THR A 277 -13.39 -17.46 -16.69
CA THR A 277 -13.49 -17.94 -15.29
C THR A 277 -14.89 -17.61 -14.76
N PRO A 278 -15.68 -18.58 -14.26
CA PRO A 278 -17.00 -18.29 -13.69
C PRO A 278 -16.92 -17.76 -12.25
N SER A 279 -17.72 -16.74 -11.93
CA SER A 279 -17.88 -16.22 -10.58
C SER A 279 -18.73 -17.16 -9.70
N PRO A 280 -18.44 -17.31 -8.40
CA PRO A 280 -19.33 -18.02 -7.49
C PRO A 280 -20.62 -17.20 -7.19
N PRO A 281 -21.75 -17.85 -6.91
CA PRO A 281 -23.01 -17.18 -6.57
C PRO A 281 -23.00 -16.62 -5.12
N PRO A 282 -23.84 -15.60 -4.82
CA PRO A 282 -23.93 -15.03 -3.48
C PRO A 282 -24.70 -15.96 -2.51
N ASN A 283 -24.16 -16.14 -1.30
CA ASN A 283 -24.80 -16.94 -0.26
C ASN A 283 -25.94 -16.17 0.43
N LEU A 284 -27.12 -16.78 0.48
CA LEU A 284 -28.24 -16.35 1.34
C LEU A 284 -28.15 -17.05 2.71
N LEU A 285 -28.60 -16.35 3.75
CA LEU A 285 -28.60 -16.83 5.14
C LEU A 285 -29.72 -17.86 5.39
N PHE A 286 -29.36 -19.02 5.94
CA PHE A 286 -30.24 -19.88 6.73
C PHE A 286 -29.41 -20.68 7.76
N ALA A 287 -30.03 -21.19 8.83
CA ALA A 287 -29.32 -21.59 10.05
C ALA A 287 -29.64 -22.99 10.59
N MET A 288 -28.59 -23.66 11.13
CA MET A 288 -28.61 -24.79 12.08
C MET A 288 -29.20 -26.14 11.60
N PRO A 289 -28.93 -27.28 12.30
CA PRO A 289 -27.99 -27.52 13.42
C PRO A 289 -26.86 -28.53 13.07
N ALA A 290 -26.09 -28.96 14.07
CA ALA A 290 -24.84 -29.71 13.93
C ALA A 290 -24.97 -31.24 13.89
N GLN A 291 -23.98 -31.91 13.27
CA GLN A 291 -23.39 -33.18 13.71
C GLN A 291 -21.95 -33.30 13.20
N ALA A 292 -21.13 -34.18 13.79
CA ALA A 292 -19.69 -34.25 13.55
C ALA A 292 -19.24 -35.63 13.06
N HIS A 293 -18.22 -35.69 12.18
CA HIS A 293 -17.44 -36.89 11.92
C HIS A 293 -16.03 -36.56 11.40
N GLN A 294 -15.05 -37.38 11.76
CA GLN A 294 -13.66 -37.31 11.28
C GLN A 294 -13.47 -38.12 9.98
N PRO A 295 -12.60 -37.69 9.04
CA PRO A 295 -12.23 -38.47 7.87
C PRO A 295 -11.07 -39.44 8.14
N THR A 296 -11.04 -40.58 7.45
CA THR A 296 -9.98 -41.60 7.48
C THR A 296 -9.11 -41.59 6.20
N LEU A 297 -8.00 -42.35 6.21
CA LEU A 297 -6.81 -42.08 5.40
C LEU A 297 -6.59 -42.99 4.16
N SER A 298 -6.38 -42.37 2.99
CA SER A 298 -5.29 -42.69 2.02
C SER A 298 -5.32 -44.08 1.29
N PRO A 299 -4.31 -44.51 0.47
CA PRO A 299 -3.15 -43.81 -0.15
C PRO A 299 -2.84 -44.15 -1.66
N ILE A 300 -1.94 -43.37 -2.31
CA ILE A 300 -1.06 -43.77 -3.49
C ILE A 300 -1.85 -44.08 -4.83
N SER A 301 -1.37 -44.12 -6.09
CA SER A 301 -0.08 -44.02 -6.88
C SER A 301 -0.37 -43.46 -8.32
N SER A 302 0.58 -43.36 -9.27
CA SER A 302 1.74 -42.44 -9.37
C SER A 302 2.73 -42.80 -10.53
N SER A 303 2.57 -42.19 -11.73
CA SER A 303 3.61 -42.07 -12.80
C SER A 303 4.01 -43.35 -13.59
N PRO A 304 4.83 -43.30 -14.69
CA PRO A 304 5.46 -42.16 -15.39
C PRO A 304 5.30 -42.12 -16.95
N GLU A 305 5.87 -41.06 -17.57
CA GLU A 305 6.65 -40.93 -18.85
C GLU A 305 6.39 -41.86 -20.08
N SER A 306 6.58 -41.49 -21.37
CA SER A 306 7.34 -40.39 -22.03
C SER A 306 6.79 -40.01 -23.44
N THR A 307 7.49 -39.12 -24.16
CA THR A 307 7.34 -38.79 -25.62
C THR A 307 8.71 -39.07 -26.33
N PRO A 308 8.97 -38.80 -27.65
CA PRO A 308 8.14 -38.27 -28.75
C PRO A 308 8.30 -39.00 -30.12
N ASN A 309 7.61 -38.56 -31.19
CA ASN A 309 8.14 -38.26 -32.55
C ASN A 309 7.04 -38.18 -33.65
N SER A 310 7.45 -38.05 -34.92
CA SER A 310 6.75 -37.35 -36.01
C SER A 310 6.35 -38.22 -37.22
N GLU A 311 5.75 -37.54 -38.20
CA GLU A 311 5.51 -37.93 -39.61
C GLU A 311 4.17 -38.62 -39.98
N SER A 312 3.79 -38.40 -41.24
CA SER A 312 2.56 -38.81 -41.95
C SER A 312 2.94 -39.88 -43.01
N PRO A 313 2.03 -40.55 -43.77
CA PRO A 313 0.63 -40.21 -44.09
C PRO A 313 -0.38 -41.39 -44.02
N SER A 314 -1.49 -41.28 -44.76
CA SER A 314 -2.72 -42.12 -44.78
C SER A 314 -2.70 -43.22 -45.90
N PRO A 315 -3.78 -44.03 -46.14
CA PRO A 315 -5.05 -44.28 -45.41
C PRO A 315 -5.21 -45.76 -44.91
N PRO A 316 -5.90 -46.77 -45.53
CA PRO A 316 -7.27 -46.87 -46.08
C PRO A 316 -8.15 -48.13 -45.72
N LEU A 317 -9.50 -47.95 -45.79
CA LEU A 317 -10.58 -48.90 -46.23
C LEU A 317 -11.12 -50.09 -45.36
N LYS A 318 -12.47 -50.05 -45.16
CA LYS A 318 -13.50 -51.15 -45.20
C LYS A 318 -13.62 -52.17 -44.02
N SER A 319 -14.81 -52.71 -43.68
CA SER A 319 -16.23 -52.41 -44.05
C SER A 319 -17.30 -53.25 -43.29
N LYS A 320 -18.59 -52.81 -43.34
CA LYS A 320 -19.87 -53.59 -43.13
C LYS A 320 -20.20 -54.04 -41.68
N ALA A 321 -21.45 -54.24 -41.24
CA ALA A 321 -22.85 -53.91 -41.69
C ALA A 321 -23.83 -54.21 -40.49
N LEU A 322 -25.16 -54.04 -40.48
CA LEU A 322 -26.20 -53.69 -41.48
C LEU A 322 -26.97 -52.39 -41.06
N SER A 323 -28.31 -52.15 -40.91
CA SER A 323 -29.60 -52.89 -40.96
C SER A 323 -30.78 -51.94 -41.31
N ASN A 324 -32.01 -52.47 -41.48
CA ASN A 324 -33.26 -51.73 -41.82
C ASN A 324 -34.21 -51.61 -40.60
N SER A 325 -35.34 -50.86 -40.56
CA SER A 325 -36.32 -50.45 -41.61
C SER A 325 -37.11 -49.13 -41.28
N ILE A 326 -37.33 -48.21 -42.24
CA ILE A 326 -38.60 -47.91 -43.00
C ILE A 326 -39.79 -47.51 -42.07
N SER A 327 -40.25 -46.25 -41.91
CA SER A 327 -40.79 -45.18 -42.82
C SER A 327 -42.27 -45.39 -43.25
N PRO A 328 -43.07 -44.41 -43.78
CA PRO A 328 -42.78 -43.04 -44.26
C PRO A 328 -43.69 -41.91 -43.65
N THR A 329 -43.46 -40.59 -43.85
CA THR A 329 -43.75 -39.77 -45.06
C THR A 329 -43.26 -38.31 -44.84
N GLY A 330 -43.12 -37.46 -45.88
CA GLY A 330 -42.96 -36.01 -45.66
C GLY A 330 -42.35 -35.11 -46.75
N ARG A 331 -41.45 -35.61 -47.62
CA ARG A 331 -40.81 -34.94 -48.79
C ARG A 331 -40.31 -33.47 -48.66
N ALA A 332 -39.00 -33.30 -48.79
CA ALA A 332 -38.37 -31.99 -49.03
C ALA A 332 -38.66 -31.39 -50.42
N LYS A 333 -38.62 -30.05 -50.53
CA LYS A 333 -38.32 -29.29 -51.76
C LYS A 333 -37.91 -27.84 -51.44
N ALA A 334 -37.35 -27.14 -52.42
CA ALA A 334 -37.11 -25.70 -52.45
C ALA A 334 -36.12 -25.09 -51.43
N VAL A 335 -34.84 -25.48 -51.56
CA VAL A 335 -33.81 -24.42 -51.73
C VAL A 335 -33.95 -23.91 -53.18
N ILE A 336 -33.77 -22.60 -53.40
CA ILE A 336 -34.09 -21.78 -54.60
C ILE A 336 -35.36 -20.91 -54.37
N ASN A 337 -35.25 -19.64 -54.77
CA ASN A 337 -36.26 -18.55 -54.74
C ASN A 337 -36.63 -17.92 -53.38
N SER A 338 -35.79 -16.98 -52.92
CA SER A 338 -36.23 -15.82 -52.11
C SER A 338 -35.45 -14.51 -52.36
N LYS A 339 -34.65 -14.42 -53.44
CA LYS A 339 -34.38 -13.11 -54.07
C LYS A 339 -35.69 -12.63 -54.71
N ILE A 340 -35.88 -11.30 -54.75
CA ILE A 340 -37.06 -10.59 -55.29
C ILE A 340 -38.28 -10.54 -54.34
N THR A 341 -38.14 -9.87 -53.19
CA THR A 341 -39.30 -9.27 -52.46
C THR A 341 -38.94 -7.90 -51.83
N SER A 342 -38.40 -6.96 -52.60
CA SER A 342 -38.20 -5.56 -52.13
C SER A 342 -38.24 -4.48 -53.23
N ILE A 343 -38.43 -4.85 -54.50
CA ILE A 343 -38.57 -3.90 -55.62
C ILE A 343 -40.00 -3.29 -55.67
N ALA A 344 -40.95 -3.88 -54.94
CA ALA A 344 -42.37 -3.48 -54.89
C ALA A 344 -42.68 -2.26 -53.99
N THR A 345 -41.73 -1.34 -53.80
CA THR A 345 -41.94 -0.11 -53.00
C THR A 345 -41.29 1.14 -53.63
N PHE A 346 -40.91 1.06 -54.91
CA PHE A 346 -40.17 2.14 -55.61
C PHE A 346 -40.87 2.69 -56.88
N LEU A 347 -42.14 2.34 -57.12
CA LEU A 347 -42.84 2.64 -58.38
C LEU A 347 -44.21 3.33 -58.23
N ASN A 348 -44.51 3.98 -57.10
CA ASN A 348 -45.73 4.80 -56.94
C ASN A 348 -45.46 6.11 -56.14
N ALA A 349 -44.75 7.05 -56.77
CA ALA A 349 -44.52 8.40 -56.21
C ALA A 349 -44.25 9.50 -57.29
N LYS A 350 -45.02 9.52 -58.38
CA LYS A 350 -45.33 10.78 -59.08
C LYS A 350 -46.51 11.42 -58.35
N THR A 351 -46.59 12.73 -58.09
CA THR A 351 -45.70 13.87 -58.38
C THR A 351 -46.12 15.04 -57.49
N HIS A 352 -45.19 15.81 -56.91
CA HIS A 352 -45.32 17.27 -56.75
C HIS A 352 -43.99 17.87 -56.31
N GLY A 353 -43.40 18.74 -57.14
CA GLY A 353 -42.15 19.42 -56.82
C GLY A 353 -42.36 20.83 -56.28
N LYS A 354 -41.57 21.22 -55.27
CA LYS A 354 -41.23 22.61 -54.97
C LYS A 354 -39.75 22.70 -54.59
N ARG A 355 -39.03 23.65 -55.18
CA ARG A 355 -37.65 23.99 -54.81
C ARG A 355 -37.60 24.41 -53.33
N MET A 356 -36.63 23.87 -52.59
CA MET A 356 -36.02 24.61 -51.48
C MET A 356 -34.50 24.70 -51.75
N LYS A 357 -33.90 25.81 -51.32
CA LYS A 357 -32.47 26.06 -51.49
C LYS A 357 -31.66 25.14 -50.58
N ILE A 358 -30.53 24.64 -51.06
CA ILE A 358 -29.44 24.23 -50.19
C ILE A 358 -28.68 25.51 -49.84
N ASP A 359 -28.55 25.79 -48.55
CA ASP A 359 -27.69 26.84 -48.03
C ASP A 359 -27.32 26.50 -46.57
N GLN A 360 -26.26 27.14 -46.06
CA GLN A 360 -25.72 27.02 -44.70
C GLN A 360 -25.13 25.64 -44.30
N THR A 361 -23.80 25.60 -44.43
CA THR A 361 -22.85 24.89 -43.58
C THR A 361 -23.33 24.62 -42.14
N LYS A 362 -23.45 23.34 -41.75
CA LYS A 362 -23.47 22.95 -40.33
C LYS A 362 -22.04 22.86 -39.80
N THR A 363 -21.54 23.97 -39.27
CA THR A 363 -20.32 23.97 -38.45
C THR A 363 -20.54 23.09 -37.23
N GLN A 364 -19.82 21.97 -37.13
CA GLN A 364 -19.85 21.17 -35.89
C GLN A 364 -19.15 21.96 -34.78
N THR A 365 -19.92 22.37 -33.77
CA THR A 365 -19.39 23.03 -32.58
C THR A 365 -18.61 22.03 -31.74
N ILE A 366 -17.29 21.99 -31.94
CA ILE A 366 -16.36 21.29 -31.06
C ILE A 366 -16.49 21.95 -29.66
N TYR A 367 -17.06 21.22 -28.71
CA TYR A 367 -17.00 21.61 -27.31
C TYR A 367 -15.54 21.58 -26.87
N ARG A 368 -15.10 22.68 -26.28
CA ARG A 368 -13.76 22.82 -25.71
C ARG A 368 -13.82 22.63 -24.20
N THR A 369 -12.73 22.17 -23.60
CA THR A 369 -12.53 22.27 -22.15
C THR A 369 -12.53 23.74 -21.70
N ALA A 370 -12.56 23.99 -20.39
CA ALA A 370 -12.49 25.35 -19.84
C ALA A 370 -11.27 26.15 -20.36
N ASP A 371 -10.17 25.46 -20.66
CA ASP A 371 -8.92 26.03 -21.18
C ASP A 371 -8.88 26.14 -22.71
N GLY A 372 -10.01 25.92 -23.40
CA GLY A 372 -10.12 26.05 -24.86
C GLY A 372 -9.63 24.83 -25.66
N ARG A 373 -9.23 23.73 -25.01
CA ARG A 373 -8.64 22.55 -25.66
C ARG A 373 -9.71 21.54 -26.14
N PRO A 374 -9.50 20.82 -27.26
CA PRO A 374 -10.31 19.65 -27.59
C PRO A 374 -10.09 18.53 -26.55
N LEU A 375 -11.07 17.65 -26.39
CA LEU A 375 -10.91 16.46 -25.55
C LEU A 375 -10.38 15.29 -26.39
N TYR A 376 -9.23 14.75 -25.97
CA TYR A 376 -8.58 13.59 -26.59
C TYR A 376 -8.76 12.34 -25.70
N GLU A 377 -9.29 11.27 -26.28
CA GLU A 377 -9.47 9.97 -25.63
C GLU A 377 -8.65 8.90 -26.39
N ALA A 378 -7.94 8.03 -25.68
CA ALA A 378 -6.92 7.14 -26.25
C ALA A 378 -6.82 5.81 -25.50
N GLU A 379 -6.40 4.74 -26.21
CA GLU A 379 -6.16 3.41 -25.62
C GLU A 379 -4.90 3.37 -24.73
N SER A 380 -3.89 4.19 -25.03
CA SER A 380 -2.68 4.33 -24.21
C SER A 380 -2.39 5.79 -23.86
N PRO A 381 -1.98 6.09 -22.61
CA PRO A 381 -1.57 7.43 -22.20
C PRO A 381 -0.30 7.92 -22.93
N ASP A 382 0.50 7.01 -23.50
CA ASP A 382 1.65 7.36 -24.34
C ASP A 382 1.21 8.18 -25.55
N GLU A 383 0.09 7.80 -26.18
CA GLU A 383 -0.40 8.44 -27.40
C GLU A 383 -1.07 9.78 -27.08
N LEU A 384 -1.79 9.82 -25.97
CA LEU A 384 -2.37 11.05 -25.42
C LEU A 384 -1.28 12.08 -25.12
N ALA A 385 -0.13 11.68 -24.57
CA ALA A 385 1.01 12.57 -24.36
C ALA A 385 1.60 13.12 -25.67
N LEU A 386 1.72 12.29 -26.71
CA LEU A 386 2.23 12.70 -28.03
C LEU A 386 1.28 13.70 -28.73
N VAL A 387 -0.04 13.46 -28.70
CA VAL A 387 -1.03 14.36 -29.31
C VAL A 387 -1.13 15.69 -28.54
N ASN A 388 -1.07 15.66 -27.20
CA ASN A 388 -1.03 16.88 -26.39
C ASN A 388 0.26 17.70 -26.62
N ALA A 389 1.39 17.04 -26.91
CA ALA A 389 2.61 17.73 -27.31
C ALA A 389 2.47 18.39 -28.69
N ALA A 390 1.92 17.68 -29.69
CA ALA A 390 1.65 18.23 -31.02
C ALA A 390 0.71 19.46 -30.96
N TYR A 391 -0.38 19.35 -30.18
CA TYR A 391 -1.32 20.44 -29.93
C TYR A 391 -0.65 21.69 -29.35
N SER A 392 0.39 21.53 -28.52
CA SER A 392 1.11 22.66 -27.90
C SER A 392 2.02 23.40 -28.91
N TYR A 393 2.29 22.82 -30.07
CA TYR A 393 2.94 23.46 -31.23
C TYR A 393 1.93 23.80 -32.34
N ASP A 394 0.67 24.09 -31.97
CA ASP A 394 -0.47 24.38 -32.86
C ASP A 394 -0.80 23.30 -33.92
N CYS A 395 -0.15 22.14 -33.86
CA CYS A 395 -0.44 20.98 -34.70
C CYS A 395 -1.61 20.18 -34.09
N CYS A 396 -2.82 20.71 -34.27
CA CYS A 396 -4.02 20.23 -33.61
C CYS A 396 -4.75 19.16 -34.44
N LEU A 397 -4.91 17.96 -33.90
CA LEU A 397 -5.85 16.95 -34.41
C LEU A 397 -7.28 17.45 -34.15
N LEU A 398 -8.01 17.82 -35.21
CA LEU A 398 -9.35 18.42 -35.10
C LEU A 398 -10.48 17.38 -35.15
N ASN A 399 -10.34 16.37 -36.01
CA ASN A 399 -11.33 15.32 -36.19
C ASN A 399 -10.66 14.05 -36.74
N ARG A 400 -11.20 12.90 -36.33
CA ARG A 400 -10.81 11.59 -36.82
C ARG A 400 -12.06 10.77 -37.14
N SER A 401 -12.23 10.46 -38.42
CA SER A 401 -13.16 9.43 -38.89
C SER A 401 -12.40 8.15 -39.25
N PRO A 402 -13.09 7.02 -39.53
CA PRO A 402 -12.43 5.78 -39.94
C PRO A 402 -11.61 5.87 -41.23
N ASN A 403 -11.92 6.84 -42.11
CA ASN A 403 -11.33 6.98 -43.44
C ASN A 403 -10.60 8.33 -43.65
N HIS A 404 -10.84 9.35 -42.84
CA HIS A 404 -10.29 10.71 -43.00
C HIS A 404 -9.85 11.31 -41.66
N ILE A 405 -8.69 11.96 -41.65
CA ILE A 405 -8.12 12.71 -40.52
C ILE A 405 -7.98 14.18 -40.91
N LEU A 406 -8.40 15.09 -40.03
CA LEU A 406 -8.26 16.54 -40.19
C LEU A 406 -7.28 17.10 -39.15
N VAL A 407 -6.21 17.74 -39.62
CA VAL A 407 -5.16 18.36 -38.78
C VAL A 407 -5.03 19.84 -39.13
N SER A 408 -4.98 20.70 -38.11
CA SER A 408 -4.62 22.12 -38.25
C SER A 408 -3.10 22.28 -38.20
N MET A 409 -2.53 23.15 -39.04
CA MET A 409 -1.09 23.45 -39.04
C MET A 409 -0.80 24.93 -38.75
N PRO A 410 0.24 25.26 -37.95
CA PRO A 410 0.59 26.64 -37.61
C PRO A 410 0.89 27.52 -38.83
N THR A 411 1.70 27.02 -39.77
CA THR A 411 2.38 27.83 -40.79
C THR A 411 1.48 28.43 -41.88
N ALA A 412 0.19 28.07 -41.92
CA ALA A 412 -0.73 28.49 -42.99
C ALA A 412 -2.18 28.73 -42.54
N SER A 413 -2.54 28.45 -41.27
CA SER A 413 -3.95 28.33 -40.80
C SER A 413 -4.82 27.34 -41.60
N ALA A 414 -4.21 26.52 -42.45
CA ALA A 414 -4.88 25.58 -43.33
C ALA A 414 -5.10 24.24 -42.63
N THR A 415 -6.31 23.69 -42.78
CA THR A 415 -6.62 22.31 -42.38
C THR A 415 -6.12 21.34 -43.44
N LEU A 416 -5.15 20.49 -43.10
CA LEU A 416 -4.74 19.37 -43.92
C LEU A 416 -5.69 18.18 -43.72
N GLU A 417 -6.15 17.63 -44.83
CA GLU A 417 -6.91 16.37 -44.86
C GLU A 417 -6.00 15.22 -45.33
N TYR A 418 -6.10 14.10 -44.62
CA TYR A 418 -5.43 12.84 -44.94
C TYR A 418 -6.47 11.71 -45.00
N GLU A 419 -6.52 11.03 -46.14
CA GLU A 419 -7.26 9.78 -46.33
C GLU A 419 -6.47 8.63 -45.68
N ILE A 420 -7.08 7.88 -44.77
CA ILE A 420 -6.48 6.69 -44.14
C ILE A 420 -6.66 5.51 -45.11
N LEU A 421 -5.55 4.99 -45.65
CA LEU A 421 -5.59 3.80 -46.51
C LEU A 421 -5.55 2.51 -45.69
N LYS A 422 -4.69 2.45 -44.65
CA LYS A 422 -4.61 1.32 -43.71
C LYS A 422 -3.94 1.74 -42.40
N ILE A 423 -4.45 1.26 -41.27
CA ILE A 423 -3.77 1.32 -39.97
C ILE A 423 -3.15 -0.06 -39.69
N LEU A 424 -1.88 -0.09 -39.29
CA LEU A 424 -1.16 -1.28 -38.85
C LEU A 424 -1.01 -1.17 -37.31
N PRO A 425 -1.93 -1.76 -36.53
CA PRO A 425 -2.02 -1.55 -35.07
C PRO A 425 -0.76 -2.00 -34.34
N PHE A 426 -0.58 -1.52 -33.11
CA PHE A 426 0.56 -1.91 -32.29
C PHE A 426 0.54 -3.41 -31.97
N ASP A 427 1.62 -4.13 -32.31
CA ASP A 427 1.87 -5.48 -31.81
C ASP A 427 3.05 -5.48 -30.82
N SER A 428 2.84 -6.17 -29.71
CA SER A 428 3.84 -6.52 -28.70
C SER A 428 5.11 -7.19 -29.26
N SER A 429 4.99 -7.98 -30.33
CA SER A 429 6.12 -8.68 -30.95
C SER A 429 6.96 -7.73 -31.80
N ARG A 430 6.28 -6.88 -32.60
CA ARG A 430 6.84 -5.90 -33.53
C ARG A 430 7.37 -4.63 -32.84
N LYS A 431 6.76 -4.22 -31.72
CA LYS A 431 7.01 -2.99 -30.94
C LYS A 431 6.83 -1.66 -31.71
N CYS A 432 6.15 -1.67 -32.85
CA CYS A 432 5.78 -0.47 -33.59
C CYS A 432 4.30 -0.48 -34.00
N MET A 433 3.80 0.71 -34.32
CA MET A 433 2.53 1.01 -34.97
C MET A 433 2.82 1.84 -36.22
N SER A 434 2.07 1.60 -37.29
CA SER A 434 2.18 2.41 -38.51
C SER A 434 0.82 2.77 -39.08
N ILE A 435 0.79 3.84 -39.87
CA ILE A 435 -0.38 4.28 -40.63
C ILE A 435 0.05 4.64 -42.05
N VAL A 436 -0.73 4.17 -43.04
CA VAL A 436 -0.59 4.58 -44.44
C VAL A 436 -1.66 5.62 -44.72
N VAL A 437 -1.24 6.81 -45.11
CA VAL A 437 -2.13 7.92 -45.48
C VAL A 437 -1.88 8.38 -46.90
N ARG A 438 -2.93 8.90 -47.55
CA ARG A 438 -2.84 9.69 -48.78
C ARG A 438 -3.22 11.14 -48.45
N GLN A 439 -2.40 12.10 -48.85
CA GLN A 439 -2.70 13.52 -48.64
C GLN A 439 -3.60 14.03 -49.77
N THR A 440 -4.78 14.60 -49.47
CA THR A 440 -5.80 14.91 -50.49
C THR A 440 -5.30 15.88 -51.56
N GLY A 441 -4.41 16.83 -51.21
CA GLY A 441 -3.90 17.85 -52.12
C GLY A 441 -2.76 17.41 -53.04
N THR A 442 -1.79 16.62 -52.55
CA THR A 442 -0.62 16.17 -53.34
C THR A 442 -0.81 14.79 -53.96
N GLN A 443 -1.78 14.01 -53.48
CA GLN A 443 -2.01 12.60 -53.82
C GLN A 443 -0.84 11.65 -53.47
N GLU A 444 0.18 12.14 -52.76
CA GLU A 444 1.28 11.32 -52.26
C GLU A 444 0.79 10.33 -51.19
N ILE A 445 1.32 9.10 -51.25
CA ILE A 445 1.07 8.06 -50.26
C ILE A 445 2.29 7.96 -49.35
N VAL A 446 2.09 8.16 -48.05
CA VAL A 446 3.15 8.12 -47.04
C VAL A 446 2.80 7.11 -45.96
N LEU A 447 3.75 6.22 -45.69
CA LEU A 447 3.78 5.38 -44.50
C LEU A 447 4.45 6.19 -43.38
N TYR A 448 3.75 6.36 -42.26
CA TYR A 448 4.31 6.87 -41.02
C TYR A 448 4.38 5.74 -39.98
N THR A 449 5.52 5.61 -39.30
CA THR A 449 5.81 4.54 -38.36
C THR A 449 6.37 5.11 -37.06
N LYS A 450 5.81 4.67 -35.92
CA LYS A 450 6.33 4.94 -34.58
C LYS A 450 6.61 3.66 -33.81
N GLY A 451 7.61 3.63 -32.94
CA GLY A 451 7.90 2.43 -32.17
C GLY A 451 9.21 2.47 -31.39
N ALA A 452 9.62 1.33 -30.87
CA ALA A 452 10.88 1.19 -30.17
C ALA A 452 12.09 1.41 -31.09
N ASP A 453 13.12 2.04 -30.54
CA ASP A 453 14.48 2.13 -31.08
C ASP A 453 14.99 0.80 -31.68
N SER A 454 14.90 -0.28 -30.90
CA SER A 454 15.32 -1.63 -31.25
C SER A 454 14.53 -2.28 -32.40
N SER A 455 13.40 -1.69 -32.80
CA SER A 455 12.59 -2.16 -33.93
C SER A 455 12.72 -1.29 -35.16
N ILE A 456 12.95 0.02 -35.01
CA ILE A 456 13.00 0.95 -36.16
C ILE A 456 14.43 1.16 -36.65
N MET A 457 15.42 1.35 -35.77
CA MET A 457 16.81 1.61 -36.18
C MET A 457 17.41 0.56 -37.13
N PRO A 458 17.16 -0.77 -36.98
CA PRO A 458 17.67 -1.79 -37.91
C PRO A 458 16.97 -1.80 -39.28
N VAL A 459 15.84 -1.10 -39.42
CA VAL A 459 14.93 -1.18 -40.59
C VAL A 459 14.90 0.15 -41.37
N LEU A 460 15.61 1.17 -40.87
CA LEU A 460 15.93 2.37 -41.62
C LEU A 460 16.72 2.04 -42.90
N ALA A 461 16.54 2.84 -43.96
CA ALA A 461 17.22 2.67 -45.24
C ALA A 461 18.76 2.59 -45.08
N PRO A 462 19.47 1.79 -45.91
CA PRO A 462 20.92 1.66 -45.84
C PRO A 462 21.62 2.91 -46.39
N CYS A 463 22.27 3.67 -45.51
CA CYS A 463 23.09 4.82 -45.89
C CYS A 463 24.52 4.40 -46.26
N THR A 464 25.18 5.17 -47.13
CA THR A 464 26.62 5.05 -47.35
C THR A 464 27.40 5.56 -46.12
N PRO A 465 28.55 4.96 -45.77
CA PRO A 465 29.41 5.49 -44.72
C PRO A 465 29.86 6.92 -45.08
N ASN A 466 29.90 7.80 -44.07
CA ASN A 466 30.14 9.24 -44.19
C ASN A 466 29.06 10.05 -44.95
N SER A 467 27.86 9.51 -45.19
CA SER A 467 26.72 10.36 -45.59
C SER A 467 26.24 11.22 -44.40
N PRO A 468 25.61 12.39 -44.64
CA PRO A 468 25.05 13.21 -43.56
C PRO A 468 23.96 12.45 -42.78
N GLU A 469 23.20 11.57 -43.43
CA GLU A 469 22.18 10.73 -42.80
C GLU A 469 22.79 9.67 -41.85
N ALA A 470 23.97 9.14 -42.18
CA ALA A 470 24.67 8.18 -41.34
C ALA A 470 25.15 8.85 -40.03
N LEU A 471 25.71 10.06 -40.15
CA LEU A 471 26.12 10.88 -39.00
C LEU A 471 24.90 11.33 -38.16
N LEU A 472 23.79 11.68 -38.81
CA LEU A 472 22.51 12.00 -38.16
C LEU A 472 21.97 10.82 -37.33
N ARG A 473 22.06 9.60 -37.88
CA ARG A 473 21.65 8.36 -37.21
C ARG A 473 22.51 8.06 -35.99
N GLU A 474 23.82 8.26 -36.08
CA GLU A 474 24.73 8.10 -34.94
C GLU A 474 24.45 9.14 -33.83
N GLN A 475 24.33 10.42 -34.18
CA GLN A 475 23.97 11.47 -33.22
C GLN A 475 22.64 11.19 -32.52
N THR A 476 21.63 10.76 -33.29
CA THR A 476 20.32 10.37 -32.76
C THR A 476 20.47 9.20 -31.78
N GLN A 477 21.24 8.16 -32.11
CA GLN A 477 21.45 7.02 -31.19
C GLN A 477 22.16 7.46 -29.89
N GLN A 478 23.17 8.32 -29.96
CA GLN A 478 23.84 8.85 -28.76
C GLN A 478 22.88 9.66 -27.86
N GLN A 479 21.91 10.36 -28.46
CA GLN A 479 20.84 11.07 -27.76
C GLN A 479 19.78 10.10 -27.19
N LEU A 480 19.43 9.02 -27.89
CA LEU A 480 18.56 7.96 -27.36
C LEU A 480 19.19 7.27 -26.14
N ASP A 481 20.47 6.91 -26.23
CA ASP A 481 21.21 6.35 -25.10
C ASP A 481 21.22 7.31 -23.89
N ARG A 482 21.21 8.64 -24.15
CA ARG A 482 21.07 9.66 -23.11
C ARG A 482 19.65 9.67 -22.51
N TYR A 483 18.61 9.70 -23.33
CA TYR A 483 17.21 9.67 -22.85
C TYR A 483 16.94 8.41 -22.01
N ALA A 484 17.50 7.25 -22.39
CA ALA A 484 17.40 6.02 -21.62
C ALA A 484 18.11 6.11 -20.25
N ARG A 485 19.28 6.76 -20.19
CA ARG A 485 20.00 7.04 -18.93
C ARG A 485 19.27 8.07 -18.05
N GLU A 486 18.49 8.96 -18.65
CA GLU A 486 17.59 9.90 -17.96
C GLU A 486 16.23 9.24 -17.57
N GLY A 487 16.06 7.92 -17.82
CA GLY A 487 14.87 7.15 -17.44
C GLY A 487 13.67 7.30 -18.38
N LEU A 488 13.78 8.15 -19.41
CA LEU A 488 12.69 8.45 -20.33
C LEU A 488 12.33 7.22 -21.20
N ARG A 489 11.04 7.07 -21.47
CA ARG A 489 10.50 6.09 -22.41
C ARG A 489 10.61 6.63 -23.83
N ILE A 490 11.39 5.92 -24.65
CA ILE A 490 11.75 6.33 -26.01
C ILE A 490 10.74 5.81 -27.04
N LEU A 491 10.36 6.66 -27.99
CA LEU A 491 9.73 6.25 -29.26
C LEU A 491 10.43 6.94 -30.44
N VAL A 492 10.87 6.14 -31.41
CA VAL A 492 11.46 6.64 -32.67
C VAL A 492 10.35 6.83 -33.70
N MET A 493 10.48 7.88 -34.50
CA MET A 493 9.54 8.29 -35.55
C MET A 493 10.23 8.22 -36.91
N ALA A 494 9.61 7.54 -37.87
CA ALA A 494 10.14 7.38 -39.23
C ALA A 494 9.02 7.45 -40.28
N LYS A 495 9.37 7.83 -41.51
CA LYS A 495 8.46 7.86 -42.67
C LYS A 495 8.99 7.03 -43.83
N ARG A 496 8.13 6.68 -44.77
CA ARG A 496 8.51 6.22 -46.11
C ARG A 496 7.46 6.68 -47.12
N SER A 497 7.87 7.44 -48.12
CA SER A 497 7.04 7.71 -49.30
C SER A 497 6.90 6.43 -50.12
N LEU A 498 5.69 6.14 -50.59
CA LEU A 498 5.37 4.92 -51.34
C LEU A 498 4.85 5.28 -52.73
N ASN A 499 5.34 4.59 -53.77
CA ASN A 499 4.76 4.70 -55.09
C ASN A 499 3.35 4.09 -55.09
N ALA A 500 2.43 4.66 -55.87
CA ALA A 500 1.05 4.16 -55.96
C ALA A 500 0.99 2.71 -56.50
N ALA A 501 1.92 2.32 -57.38
CA ALA A 501 2.06 0.94 -57.85
C ALA A 501 2.47 -0.01 -56.71
N ASP A 502 3.60 0.26 -56.05
CA ASP A 502 4.12 -0.54 -54.94
C ASP A 502 3.08 -0.75 -53.82
N TYR A 503 2.32 0.30 -53.48
CA TYR A 503 1.24 0.20 -52.51
C TYR A 503 0.08 -0.67 -53.01
N THR A 504 -0.32 -0.56 -54.27
CA THR A 504 -1.41 -1.38 -54.86
C THR A 504 -1.02 -2.86 -54.91
N ASP A 505 0.21 -3.17 -55.31
CA ASP A 505 0.75 -4.53 -55.34
C ASP A 505 0.91 -5.12 -53.94
N TRP A 506 1.29 -4.32 -52.95
CA TRP A 506 1.29 -4.74 -51.55
C TRP A 506 -0.14 -4.97 -51.04
N TRP A 507 -1.08 -4.06 -51.34
CA TRP A 507 -2.46 -4.12 -50.90
C TRP A 507 -3.20 -5.36 -51.41
N ALA A 508 -3.03 -5.71 -52.69
CA ALA A 508 -3.62 -6.92 -53.26
C ALA A 508 -3.16 -8.20 -52.52
N ARG A 509 -1.86 -8.31 -52.26
CA ARG A 509 -1.26 -9.40 -51.46
C ARG A 509 -1.71 -9.37 -50.00
N HIS A 510 -1.91 -8.19 -49.43
CA HIS A 510 -2.41 -8.03 -48.06
C HIS A 510 -3.87 -8.51 -47.93
N GLN A 511 -4.73 -8.18 -48.90
CA GLN A 511 -6.13 -8.66 -48.92
C GLN A 511 -6.23 -10.18 -49.07
N GLU A 512 -5.38 -10.81 -49.91
CA GLU A 512 -5.28 -12.27 -50.01
C GLU A 512 -4.95 -12.90 -48.64
N ILE A 513 -4.03 -12.27 -47.90
CA ILE A 513 -3.61 -12.72 -46.57
C ILE A 513 -4.71 -12.49 -45.51
N GLU A 514 -5.43 -11.36 -45.53
CA GLU A 514 -6.55 -11.10 -44.61
C GLU A 514 -7.72 -12.09 -44.81
N MET A 515 -7.93 -12.56 -46.06
CA MET A 515 -8.92 -13.58 -46.41
C MET A 515 -8.45 -15.02 -46.17
N SER A 516 -7.17 -15.25 -45.85
CA SER A 516 -6.61 -16.58 -45.64
C SER A 516 -6.97 -17.15 -44.26
N LEU A 517 -7.30 -18.45 -44.20
CA LEU A 517 -7.63 -19.14 -42.94
C LEU A 517 -6.39 -19.75 -42.26
N GLU A 518 -5.40 -20.19 -43.04
CA GLU A 518 -4.21 -20.88 -42.52
C GLU A 518 -3.05 -19.92 -42.25
N ASN A 519 -2.41 -20.04 -41.09
CA ASN A 519 -1.23 -19.25 -40.69
C ASN A 519 -1.41 -17.71 -40.82
N ARG A 520 -2.67 -17.22 -40.83
CA ARG A 520 -3.04 -15.82 -41.12
C ARG A 520 -2.20 -14.81 -40.35
N GLU A 521 -2.08 -14.96 -39.03
CA GLU A 521 -1.28 -14.03 -38.21
C GLU A 521 0.18 -13.93 -38.65
N ARG A 522 0.80 -15.06 -39.03
CA ARG A 522 2.20 -15.08 -39.46
C ARG A 522 2.34 -14.37 -40.80
N ARG A 523 1.51 -14.73 -41.78
CA ARG A 523 1.49 -14.05 -43.09
C ARG A 523 1.18 -12.55 -42.95
N LEU A 524 0.34 -12.13 -41.98
CA LEU A 524 0.09 -10.72 -41.67
C LEU A 524 1.33 -10.02 -41.09
N ARG A 525 2.01 -10.61 -40.11
CA ARG A 525 3.27 -10.07 -39.56
C ARG A 525 4.34 -9.94 -40.63
N ASP A 526 4.49 -10.95 -41.48
CA ASP A 526 5.43 -10.94 -42.60
C ASP A 526 5.05 -9.86 -43.65
N SER A 527 3.75 -9.70 -43.94
CA SER A 527 3.21 -8.65 -44.82
C SER A 527 3.48 -7.23 -44.29
N PHE A 528 3.30 -7.01 -42.99
CA PHE A 528 3.60 -5.74 -42.34
C PHE A 528 5.11 -5.43 -42.34
N ALA A 529 5.96 -6.39 -41.97
CA ALA A 529 7.41 -6.22 -41.95
C ALA A 529 7.98 -5.87 -43.34
N ASN A 530 7.39 -6.42 -44.41
CA ASN A 530 7.76 -6.07 -45.79
C ASN A 530 7.42 -4.61 -46.13
N LEU A 531 6.28 -4.08 -45.67
CA LEU A 531 5.89 -2.67 -45.90
C LEU A 531 6.78 -1.71 -45.10
N GLU A 532 7.08 -2.07 -43.86
CA GLU A 532 7.82 -1.26 -42.89
C GLU A 532 9.34 -1.29 -43.11
N SER A 533 9.81 -1.86 -44.22
CA SER A 533 11.21 -1.83 -44.68
C SER A 533 11.65 -0.45 -45.18
N ASN A 534 12.96 -0.19 -45.19
CA ASN A 534 13.59 0.98 -45.83
C ASN A 534 13.01 2.34 -45.42
N LEU A 535 12.90 2.59 -44.11
CA LEU A 535 12.33 3.83 -43.58
C LEU A 535 13.37 4.97 -43.51
N THR A 536 12.90 6.22 -43.64
CA THR A 536 13.67 7.45 -43.38
C THR A 536 13.40 7.92 -41.95
N LEU A 537 14.46 8.15 -41.18
CA LEU A 537 14.38 8.66 -39.81
C LEU A 537 13.94 10.13 -39.80
N LEU A 538 12.92 10.48 -39.00
CA LEU A 538 12.53 11.87 -38.75
C LEU A 538 13.09 12.39 -37.42
N GLY A 539 13.00 11.57 -36.38
CA GLY A 539 13.36 11.96 -35.01
C GLY A 539 12.91 10.93 -33.98
N ALA A 540 12.92 11.33 -32.71
CA ALA A 540 12.44 10.50 -31.60
C ALA A 540 11.96 11.36 -30.42
N THR A 541 11.15 10.76 -29.55
CA THR A 541 10.59 11.39 -28.34
C THR A 541 11.04 10.67 -27.08
N GLY A 542 11.21 11.42 -26.00
CA GLY A 542 11.37 10.93 -24.63
C GLY A 542 10.18 11.35 -23.78
N ILE A 543 9.41 10.35 -23.30
CA ILE A 543 8.23 10.50 -22.44
C ILE A 543 8.60 10.09 -21.00
N GLU A 544 8.20 10.87 -20.01
CA GLU A 544 8.30 10.56 -18.58
C GLU A 544 7.01 9.88 -18.08
N ASP A 545 7.11 8.71 -17.46
CA ASP A 545 6.04 8.09 -16.65
C ASP A 545 6.16 8.66 -15.23
N ARG A 546 5.38 9.70 -14.92
CA ARG A 546 5.57 10.55 -13.73
C ARG A 546 5.37 9.76 -12.43
N LEU A 547 6.35 9.82 -11.54
CA LEU A 547 6.24 9.33 -10.16
C LEU A 547 5.29 10.19 -9.32
N GLN A 548 4.63 9.60 -8.32
CA GLN A 548 3.88 10.39 -7.33
C GLN A 548 4.81 11.28 -6.49
N ASP A 549 4.33 12.49 -6.16
CA ASP A 549 5.03 13.45 -5.30
C ASP A 549 5.60 12.80 -4.01
N GLY A 550 6.92 12.75 -3.88
CA GLY A 550 7.65 12.26 -2.69
C GLY A 550 8.06 10.78 -2.70
N VAL A 551 7.69 10.00 -3.73
CA VAL A 551 8.09 8.59 -3.87
C VAL A 551 9.60 8.32 -3.71
N PRO A 552 10.51 9.04 -4.42
CA PRO A 552 11.94 8.73 -4.34
C PRO A 552 12.58 9.12 -2.99
N GLU A 553 11.98 10.08 -2.27
CA GLU A 553 12.38 10.45 -0.91
C GLU A 553 11.95 9.37 0.08
N THR A 554 10.67 8.98 0.03
CA THR A 554 10.12 7.91 0.88
C THR A 554 10.84 6.58 0.69
N ILE A 555 11.16 6.17 -0.54
CA ILE A 555 11.92 4.94 -0.79
C ILE A 555 13.33 5.03 -0.18
N ALA A 556 14.02 6.17 -0.30
CA ALA A 556 15.32 6.37 0.33
C ALA A 556 15.24 6.32 1.87
N SER A 557 14.22 6.94 2.47
CA SER A 557 13.95 6.84 3.91
C SER A 557 13.71 5.41 4.36
N LEU A 558 12.84 4.64 3.68
CA LEU A 558 12.54 3.24 3.99
C LEU A 558 13.77 2.32 3.85
N ILE A 559 14.58 2.51 2.81
CA ILE A 559 15.85 1.78 2.63
C ILE A 559 16.86 2.16 3.72
N SER A 560 16.92 3.41 4.16
CA SER A 560 17.82 3.84 5.26
C SER A 560 17.35 3.40 6.65
N ALA A 561 16.04 3.18 6.84
CA ALA A 561 15.48 2.42 7.96
C ALA A 561 15.88 0.92 7.91
N GLY A 562 16.36 0.45 6.76
CA GLY A 562 16.78 -0.91 6.47
C GLY A 562 15.62 -1.85 6.16
N ILE A 563 14.50 -1.33 5.64
CA ILE A 563 13.41 -2.10 5.08
C ILE A 563 13.77 -2.45 3.63
N SER A 564 13.62 -3.72 3.23
CA SER A 564 13.89 -4.14 1.86
C SER A 564 12.65 -3.92 1.00
N VAL A 565 12.75 -3.01 0.03
CA VAL A 565 11.66 -2.69 -0.90
C VAL A 565 11.75 -3.57 -2.15
N TRP A 566 10.65 -4.24 -2.46
CA TRP A 566 10.48 -5.16 -3.58
C TRP A 566 9.37 -4.61 -4.47
N VAL A 567 9.63 -4.40 -5.76
CA VAL A 567 8.62 -3.91 -6.71
C VAL A 567 8.15 -5.07 -7.59
N LEU A 568 6.85 -5.36 -7.56
CA LEU A 568 6.23 -6.49 -8.25
C LEU A 568 5.23 -5.96 -9.28
N THR A 569 5.62 -5.91 -10.55
CA THR A 569 4.81 -5.29 -11.62
C THR A 569 4.49 -6.24 -12.76
N GLY A 570 3.39 -5.97 -13.48
CA GLY A 570 3.06 -6.59 -14.77
C GLY A 570 3.85 -6.01 -15.94
N ASP A 571 4.55 -4.88 -15.74
CA ASP A 571 5.26 -4.18 -16.81
C ASP A 571 6.45 -4.94 -17.40
N LYS A 572 6.87 -4.49 -18.58
CA LYS A 572 8.08 -4.94 -19.27
C LYS A 572 9.33 -4.54 -18.46
N PRO A 573 10.39 -5.39 -18.44
CA PRO A 573 11.55 -5.14 -17.58
C PRO A 573 12.32 -3.85 -17.92
N GLU A 574 12.25 -3.38 -19.16
CA GLU A 574 12.89 -2.13 -19.59
C GLU A 574 12.26 -0.92 -18.88
N THR A 575 10.93 -0.77 -18.97
CA THR A 575 10.17 0.29 -18.28
C THR A 575 10.32 0.19 -16.76
N ALA A 576 10.26 -1.03 -16.22
CA ALA A 576 10.37 -1.28 -14.79
C ALA A 576 11.75 -0.91 -14.21
N ILE A 577 12.84 -1.16 -14.96
CA ILE A 577 14.20 -0.76 -14.58
C ILE A 577 14.34 0.77 -14.60
N ASN A 578 13.78 1.46 -15.60
CA ASN A 578 13.81 2.92 -15.67
C ASN A 578 13.10 3.55 -14.46
N ILE A 579 11.88 3.08 -14.13
CA ILE A 579 11.16 3.55 -12.94
C ILE A 579 11.93 3.23 -11.64
N ALA A 580 12.60 2.08 -11.54
CA ALA A 580 13.43 1.76 -10.38
C ALA A 580 14.63 2.71 -10.19
N TYR A 581 15.21 3.26 -11.28
CA TYR A 581 16.21 4.32 -11.19
C TYR A 581 15.59 5.67 -10.80
N SER A 582 14.51 6.10 -11.46
CA SER A 582 13.82 7.37 -11.15
C SER A 582 13.34 7.41 -9.69
N ALA A 583 12.82 6.28 -9.19
CA ALA A 583 12.34 6.11 -7.82
C ALA A 583 13.47 5.90 -6.78
N LYS A 584 14.75 6.01 -7.19
CA LYS A 584 15.97 5.82 -6.36
C LYS A 584 16.07 4.43 -5.69
N LEU A 585 15.27 3.45 -6.11
CA LEU A 585 15.32 2.05 -5.68
C LEU A 585 16.61 1.36 -6.17
N PHE A 586 17.04 1.72 -7.38
CA PHE A 586 18.34 1.40 -7.95
C PHE A 586 19.21 2.66 -8.01
N THR A 587 20.50 2.54 -7.72
CA THR A 587 21.47 3.62 -7.89
C THR A 587 22.54 3.21 -8.90
N GLN A 588 23.18 4.17 -9.57
CA GLN A 588 24.22 3.90 -10.59
C GLN A 588 25.47 3.20 -10.04
N GLN A 589 25.61 3.10 -8.71
CA GLN A 589 26.68 2.35 -8.05
C GLN A 589 26.33 0.87 -7.83
N MET A 590 25.07 0.47 -8.05
CA MET A 590 24.62 -0.91 -7.87
C MET A 590 25.02 -1.82 -9.04
N GLU A 591 25.19 -3.09 -8.71
CA GLU A 591 25.39 -4.17 -9.68
C GLU A 591 24.05 -4.87 -9.95
N LEU A 592 23.66 -4.96 -11.23
CA LEU A 592 22.31 -5.36 -11.65
C LEU A 592 22.29 -6.83 -12.11
N ILE A 593 21.88 -7.73 -11.21
CA ILE A 593 21.68 -9.15 -11.52
C ILE A 593 20.36 -9.31 -12.28
N LYS A 594 20.42 -9.85 -13.51
CA LYS A 594 19.22 -10.19 -14.31
C LYS A 594 19.04 -11.71 -14.35
N LEU A 595 17.89 -12.19 -13.85
CA LEU A 595 17.45 -13.58 -13.94
C LEU A 595 16.41 -13.74 -15.05
N THR A 596 16.85 -14.29 -16.19
CA THR A 596 16.02 -14.63 -17.34
C THR A 596 16.34 -16.04 -17.82
N ALA A 597 15.52 -17.03 -17.44
CA ALA A 597 15.67 -18.43 -17.83
C ALA A 597 14.48 -18.90 -18.70
N ARG A 598 14.75 -19.88 -19.58
CA ARG A 598 13.73 -20.53 -20.43
C ARG A 598 13.36 -21.94 -19.96
N SER A 599 14.10 -22.49 -19.00
CA SER A 599 13.89 -23.80 -18.38
C SER A 599 14.24 -23.75 -16.89
N ARG A 600 13.82 -24.78 -16.14
CA ARG A 600 14.16 -25.00 -14.72
C ARG A 600 15.67 -24.98 -14.49
N ASP A 601 16.41 -25.78 -15.25
CA ASP A 601 17.82 -26.06 -14.98
C ASP A 601 18.71 -24.85 -15.34
N ALA A 602 18.26 -24.03 -16.30
CA ALA A 602 18.84 -22.73 -16.60
C ALA A 602 18.60 -21.69 -15.48
N ALA A 603 17.46 -21.78 -14.76
CA ALA A 603 17.22 -20.96 -13.58
C ALA A 603 18.09 -21.41 -12.39
N GLU A 604 18.18 -22.72 -12.16
CA GLU A 604 19.00 -23.30 -11.09
C GLU A 604 20.49 -22.98 -11.25
N THR A 605 21.05 -23.20 -12.44
CA THR A 605 22.45 -22.89 -12.74
C THR A 605 22.76 -21.39 -12.62
N ALA A 606 21.86 -20.51 -13.10
CA ALA A 606 22.02 -19.06 -12.94
C ALA A 606 21.99 -18.62 -11.46
N ILE A 607 21.04 -19.12 -10.66
CA ILE A 607 20.95 -18.80 -9.24
C ILE A 607 22.20 -19.30 -8.49
N ASN A 608 22.63 -20.53 -8.73
CA ASN A 608 23.81 -21.11 -8.09
C ASN A 608 25.12 -20.43 -8.51
N PHE A 609 25.23 -19.96 -9.76
CA PHE A 609 26.34 -19.13 -10.23
C PHE A 609 26.45 -17.83 -9.42
N TYR A 610 25.39 -17.01 -9.40
CA TYR A 610 25.40 -15.74 -8.65
C TYR A 610 25.58 -15.96 -7.14
N LEU A 611 24.98 -16.99 -6.55
CA LEU A 611 25.19 -17.35 -5.13
C LEU A 611 26.66 -17.69 -4.82
N THR A 612 27.34 -18.39 -5.73
CA THR A 612 28.77 -18.73 -5.57
C THR A 612 29.63 -17.49 -5.64
N GLU A 613 29.34 -16.60 -6.60
CA GLU A 613 30.00 -15.31 -6.76
C GLU A 613 29.78 -14.40 -5.51
N MET A 614 28.55 -14.33 -4.97
CA MET A 614 28.25 -13.65 -3.70
C MET A 614 29.08 -14.21 -2.53
N ARG A 615 29.33 -15.52 -2.51
CA ARG A 615 30.08 -16.20 -1.45
C ARG A 615 31.57 -15.92 -1.56
N ASN A 616 32.11 -15.93 -2.78
CA ASN A 616 33.52 -15.63 -3.06
C ASN A 616 33.85 -14.17 -2.72
N ALA A 617 32.98 -13.21 -3.09
CA ALA A 617 33.13 -11.81 -2.72
C ALA A 617 33.10 -11.57 -1.19
N LYS A 618 32.30 -12.35 -0.45
CA LYS A 618 32.31 -12.31 1.02
C LYS A 618 33.57 -12.92 1.62
N ALA A 619 34.06 -14.04 1.08
CA ALA A 619 35.27 -14.70 1.54
C ALA A 619 36.52 -13.81 1.37
N ALA A 620 36.64 -13.11 0.23
CA ALA A 620 37.74 -12.18 -0.04
C ALA A 620 37.81 -11.00 0.94
N ASN A 621 36.67 -10.54 1.47
CA ASN A 621 36.64 -9.48 2.48
C ASN A 621 37.01 -9.97 3.89
N SER A 622 36.84 -11.26 4.19
CA SER A 622 37.16 -11.82 5.52
C SER A 622 38.65 -12.10 5.77
N THR A 623 39.51 -12.06 4.73
CA THR A 623 40.94 -12.36 4.84
C THR A 623 41.84 -11.13 5.09
N GLY A 624 41.26 -9.96 5.35
CA GLY A 624 41.89 -8.83 6.07
C GLY A 624 43.01 -8.04 5.38
N TYR A 625 43.63 -8.56 4.32
CA TYR A 625 44.88 -8.04 3.75
C TYR A 625 44.78 -7.52 2.30
N SER A 626 43.61 -7.02 1.87
CA SER A 626 43.50 -6.31 0.58
C SER A 626 42.73 -5.00 0.69
N LEU A 627 43.22 -3.98 -0.02
CA LEU A 627 42.57 -2.67 -0.17
C LEU A 627 41.44 -2.72 -1.22
N ALA A 628 40.70 -3.82 -1.26
CA ALA A 628 39.66 -4.09 -2.24
C ALA A 628 38.43 -3.18 -2.02
N PRO A 629 37.71 -2.78 -3.09
CA PRO A 629 36.53 -1.94 -2.96
C PRO A 629 35.42 -2.67 -2.18
N ARG A 630 34.76 -1.94 -1.27
CA ARG A 630 33.54 -2.39 -0.58
C ARG A 630 32.59 -3.04 -1.60
N CYS A 631 32.07 -4.23 -1.30
CA CYS A 631 31.09 -4.91 -2.17
C CYS A 631 29.98 -3.93 -2.56
N LYS A 632 29.82 -3.73 -3.88
CA LYS A 632 28.76 -2.87 -4.40
C LYS A 632 27.39 -3.42 -3.94
N PRO A 633 26.43 -2.57 -3.56
CA PRO A 633 25.07 -3.00 -3.34
C PRO A 633 24.52 -3.65 -4.62
N ARG A 634 23.74 -4.71 -4.49
CA ARG A 634 23.22 -5.48 -5.64
C ARG A 634 21.72 -5.30 -5.78
N ALA A 635 21.27 -5.20 -7.03
CA ALA A 635 19.87 -5.10 -7.42
C ALA A 635 19.50 -6.35 -8.22
N LEU A 636 18.35 -6.96 -7.92
CA LEU A 636 17.90 -8.20 -8.58
C LEU A 636 16.69 -7.92 -9.48
N VAL A 637 16.74 -8.31 -10.75
CA VAL A 637 15.64 -8.23 -11.70
C VAL A 637 15.24 -9.63 -12.16
N VAL A 638 13.96 -9.97 -12.07
CA VAL A 638 13.42 -11.31 -12.38
C VAL A 638 12.26 -11.17 -13.37
N ASP A 639 12.29 -11.95 -14.46
CA ASP A 639 11.14 -12.05 -15.39
C ASP A 639 10.09 -13.06 -14.89
N GLY A 640 8.81 -12.74 -15.02
CA GLY A 640 7.68 -13.54 -14.55
C GLY A 640 7.64 -14.99 -15.07
N LYS A 641 8.24 -15.27 -16.24
CA LYS A 641 8.40 -16.66 -16.74
C LYS A 641 9.44 -17.44 -15.94
N THR A 642 10.53 -16.77 -15.56
CA THR A 642 11.58 -17.33 -14.69
C THR A 642 11.02 -17.57 -13.29
N LEU A 643 10.20 -16.63 -12.81
CA LEU A 643 9.53 -16.71 -11.52
C LEU A 643 8.60 -17.93 -11.42
N THR A 644 7.91 -18.34 -12.48
CA THR A 644 7.12 -19.60 -12.51
C THR A 644 7.96 -20.83 -12.18
N PHE A 645 9.18 -20.94 -12.73
CA PHE A 645 10.07 -22.09 -12.46
C PHE A 645 10.67 -22.05 -11.04
N ILE A 646 10.83 -20.86 -10.46
CA ILE A 646 11.34 -20.67 -9.10
C ILE A 646 10.26 -20.97 -8.04
N LEU A 647 9.01 -20.59 -8.32
CA LEU A 647 7.89 -20.69 -7.37
C LEU A 647 7.17 -22.05 -7.41
N ASP A 648 7.40 -22.91 -8.39
CA ASP A 648 6.90 -24.30 -8.37
C ASP A 648 7.49 -25.05 -7.14
N PRO A 649 6.67 -25.59 -6.21
CA PRO A 649 7.17 -26.37 -5.07
C PRO A 649 8.04 -27.58 -5.46
N LYS A 650 7.84 -28.15 -6.67
CA LYS A 650 8.65 -29.25 -7.21
C LYS A 650 10.05 -28.79 -7.64
N SER A 651 10.28 -27.49 -7.75
CA SER A 651 11.58 -26.91 -8.13
C SER A 651 12.62 -27.05 -7.02
N LYS A 652 12.21 -26.87 -5.76
CA LYS A 652 13.09 -26.61 -4.60
C LYS A 652 14.02 -25.38 -4.77
N LEU A 653 13.78 -24.55 -5.79
CA LEU A 653 14.57 -23.34 -6.11
C LEU A 653 14.19 -22.13 -5.26
N THR A 654 13.04 -22.18 -4.58
CA THR A 654 12.54 -21.16 -3.65
C THR A 654 13.60 -20.72 -2.63
N LEU A 655 14.22 -21.67 -1.91
CA LEU A 655 15.17 -21.36 -0.85
C LEU A 655 16.54 -20.85 -1.39
N PRO A 656 17.14 -21.40 -2.47
CA PRO A 656 18.23 -20.76 -3.20
C PRO A 656 17.91 -19.33 -3.66
N PHE A 657 16.74 -19.10 -4.25
CA PHE A 657 16.29 -17.78 -4.69
C PHE A 657 16.18 -16.78 -3.53
N LEU A 658 15.55 -17.17 -2.41
CA LEU A 658 15.47 -16.32 -1.21
C LEU A 658 16.84 -15.98 -0.62
N LYS A 659 17.81 -16.91 -0.67
CA LYS A 659 19.20 -16.65 -0.26
C LYS A 659 19.89 -15.62 -1.17
N LEU A 660 19.61 -15.64 -2.47
CA LEU A 660 20.13 -14.66 -3.44
C LEU A 660 19.47 -13.28 -3.24
N ALA A 661 18.14 -13.25 -3.12
CA ALA A 661 17.38 -12.03 -2.88
C ALA A 661 17.76 -11.34 -1.56
N LYS A 662 17.98 -12.10 -0.48
CA LYS A 662 18.50 -11.60 0.81
C LYS A 662 19.97 -11.11 0.74
N GLY A 663 20.68 -11.40 -0.35
CA GLY A 663 21.99 -10.82 -0.67
C GLY A 663 21.91 -9.48 -1.40
N CYS A 664 20.75 -9.13 -1.95
CA CYS A 664 20.50 -7.90 -2.70
C CYS A 664 19.85 -6.83 -1.79
N ALA A 665 19.98 -5.56 -2.16
CA ALA A 665 19.36 -4.45 -1.45
C ALA A 665 17.86 -4.30 -1.81
N SER A 666 17.58 -4.41 -3.11
CA SER A 666 16.27 -4.25 -3.73
C SER A 666 16.02 -5.32 -4.80
N VAL A 667 14.75 -5.67 -5.00
CA VAL A 667 14.30 -6.71 -5.93
C VAL A 667 13.18 -6.14 -6.82
N LEU A 668 13.21 -6.47 -8.10
CA LEU A 668 12.24 -6.06 -9.11
C LEU A 668 11.75 -7.30 -9.88
N CYS A 669 10.46 -7.61 -9.77
CA CYS A 669 9.82 -8.67 -10.54
C CYS A 669 8.95 -8.04 -11.64
N CYS A 670 9.27 -8.38 -12.88
CA CYS A 670 8.65 -7.84 -14.09
C CYS A 670 7.73 -8.89 -14.73
N ARG A 671 6.67 -8.45 -15.43
CA ARG A 671 5.66 -9.35 -16.03
C ARG A 671 5.04 -10.35 -15.05
N SER A 672 4.93 -9.97 -13.77
CA SER A 672 4.34 -10.80 -12.72
C SER A 672 2.81 -10.80 -12.81
N THR A 673 2.19 -11.97 -12.70
CA THR A 673 0.73 -12.08 -12.60
C THR A 673 0.25 -11.85 -11.16
N PRO A 674 -1.02 -11.44 -10.92
CA PRO A 674 -1.56 -11.25 -9.57
C PRO A 674 -1.28 -12.42 -8.61
N LEU A 675 -1.52 -13.66 -9.07
CA LEU A 675 -1.29 -14.87 -8.29
C LEU A 675 0.20 -15.11 -7.99
N GLN A 676 1.11 -14.73 -8.91
CA GLN A 676 2.55 -14.78 -8.64
C GLN A 676 2.98 -13.74 -7.60
N LYS A 677 2.39 -12.53 -7.61
CA LYS A 677 2.66 -11.52 -6.57
C LYS A 677 2.26 -12.05 -5.20
N ALA A 678 1.03 -12.55 -5.07
CA ALA A 678 0.52 -13.15 -3.86
C ALA A 678 1.40 -14.30 -3.35
N TYR A 679 1.72 -15.26 -4.22
CA TYR A 679 2.55 -16.41 -3.82
C TYR A 679 3.98 -16.01 -3.44
N LEU A 680 4.55 -14.98 -4.05
CA LEU A 680 5.86 -14.46 -3.65
C LEU A 680 5.85 -13.81 -2.26
N VAL A 681 4.81 -13.04 -1.92
CA VAL A 681 4.61 -12.52 -0.55
C VAL A 681 4.48 -13.67 0.44
N LYS A 682 3.64 -14.67 0.12
CA LYS A 682 3.47 -15.88 0.95
C LYS A 682 4.79 -16.59 1.23
N VAL A 683 5.57 -16.83 0.18
CA VAL A 683 6.88 -17.49 0.27
C VAL A 683 7.86 -16.71 1.15
N VAL A 684 7.95 -15.38 1.02
CA VAL A 684 8.84 -14.57 1.86
C VAL A 684 8.39 -14.57 3.33
N LYS A 685 7.08 -14.50 3.58
CA LYS A 685 6.46 -14.55 4.90
C LYS A 685 6.71 -15.90 5.61
N GLU A 686 6.42 -17.02 4.94
CA GLU A 686 6.54 -18.36 5.52
C GLU A 686 8.00 -18.85 5.64
N GLU A 687 8.84 -18.71 4.60
CA GLU A 687 10.20 -19.27 4.60
C GLU A 687 11.22 -18.43 5.40
N LEU A 688 11.02 -17.11 5.50
CA LEU A 688 11.94 -16.23 6.25
C LEU A 688 11.40 -15.85 7.64
N ASN A 689 10.12 -16.08 7.93
CA ASN A 689 9.43 -15.67 9.16
C ASN A 689 9.66 -14.18 9.50
N LEU A 690 9.47 -13.31 8.49
CA LEU A 690 9.65 -11.86 8.59
C LEU A 690 8.32 -11.16 8.34
N ARG A 691 8.11 -9.99 8.98
CA ARG A 691 6.90 -9.20 8.76
C ARG A 691 6.93 -8.47 7.41
N THR A 692 5.83 -8.64 6.68
CA THR A 692 5.63 -8.23 5.29
C THR A 692 4.51 -7.21 5.18
N LEU A 693 4.74 -6.14 4.42
CA LEU A 693 3.72 -5.19 4.02
C LEU A 693 3.54 -5.23 2.51
N ALA A 694 2.30 -5.16 2.03
CA ALA A 694 1.99 -5.04 0.61
C ALA A 694 1.21 -3.75 0.32
N ILE A 695 1.56 -3.05 -0.76
CA ILE A 695 0.92 -1.80 -1.19
C ILE A 695 0.56 -1.82 -2.68
N GLY A 696 -0.67 -1.40 -3.02
CA GLY A 696 -1.19 -1.34 -4.38
C GLY A 696 -2.46 -0.49 -4.50
N ASP A 697 -2.83 -0.13 -5.73
CA ASP A 697 -4.05 0.64 -6.08
C ASP A 697 -5.10 -0.24 -6.77
N GLY A 698 -4.66 -1.20 -7.60
CA GLY A 698 -5.52 -1.91 -8.54
C GLY A 698 -6.09 -3.25 -8.04
N ALA A 699 -7.11 -3.74 -8.77
CA ALA A 699 -7.69 -5.07 -8.60
C ALA A 699 -6.64 -6.21 -8.66
N ASN A 700 -5.57 -6.00 -9.45
CA ASN A 700 -4.44 -6.92 -9.59
C ASN A 700 -3.68 -7.16 -8.26
N ASP A 701 -3.75 -6.21 -7.33
CA ASP A 701 -2.95 -6.19 -6.12
C ASP A 701 -3.71 -6.69 -4.89
N VAL A 702 -5.04 -6.82 -4.97
CA VAL A 702 -5.90 -7.35 -3.89
C VAL A 702 -5.37 -8.67 -3.33
N SER A 703 -4.97 -9.60 -4.19
CA SER A 703 -4.40 -10.90 -3.78
C SER A 703 -2.99 -10.80 -3.15
N MET A 704 -2.23 -9.74 -3.46
CA MET A 704 -0.93 -9.45 -2.84
C MET A 704 -1.12 -8.81 -1.45
N ILE A 705 -2.04 -7.84 -1.37
CA ILE A 705 -2.47 -7.12 -0.15
C ILE A 705 -2.97 -8.11 0.90
N GLN A 706 -3.89 -9.01 0.54
CA GLN A 706 -4.50 -10.01 1.44
C GLN A 706 -3.54 -11.13 1.91
N MET A 707 -2.34 -11.24 1.33
CA MET A 707 -1.37 -12.29 1.68
C MET A 707 -0.26 -11.80 2.63
N ALA A 708 -0.10 -10.48 2.76
CA ALA A 708 0.89 -9.85 3.63
C ALA A 708 0.53 -10.01 5.13
N ASP A 709 1.32 -9.42 6.01
CA ASP A 709 0.93 -9.18 7.41
C ASP A 709 0.17 -7.85 7.56
N VAL A 710 0.52 -6.86 6.74
CA VAL A 710 -0.19 -5.58 6.64
C VAL A 710 -0.48 -5.25 5.17
N GLY A 711 -1.76 -5.11 4.83
CA GLY A 711 -2.23 -4.67 3.53
C GLY A 711 -2.51 -3.16 3.48
N VAL A 712 -1.91 -2.46 2.52
CA VAL A 712 -2.11 -1.02 2.29
C VAL A 712 -2.72 -0.77 0.92
N GLY A 713 -3.89 -0.14 0.87
CA GLY A 713 -4.56 0.25 -0.37
C GLY A 713 -4.31 1.72 -0.65
N ILE A 714 -3.75 2.04 -1.82
CA ILE A 714 -3.78 3.41 -2.34
C ILE A 714 -5.19 3.71 -2.87
N SER A 715 -5.61 4.97 -2.79
CA SER A 715 -6.95 5.43 -3.16
C SER A 715 -6.90 6.30 -4.41
N GLY A 716 -6.39 5.73 -5.50
CA GLY A 716 -6.21 6.33 -6.82
C GLY A 716 -7.48 6.32 -7.67
N GLN A 717 -7.31 6.03 -8.97
CA GLN A 717 -8.38 6.12 -9.98
C GLN A 717 -8.77 4.78 -10.60
N GLU A 718 -7.95 3.73 -10.48
CA GLU A 718 -8.19 2.44 -11.14
C GLU A 718 -9.26 1.59 -10.42
N GLY A 719 -9.72 2.04 -9.24
CA GLY A 719 -10.93 1.58 -8.57
C GLY A 719 -10.77 1.47 -7.05
N MET A 720 -11.88 1.38 -6.31
CA MET A 720 -11.83 1.22 -4.84
C MET A 720 -11.50 -0.20 -4.37
N GLN A 721 -11.12 -1.13 -5.26
CA GLN A 721 -11.01 -2.55 -4.94
C GLN A 721 -9.85 -2.87 -3.99
N ALA A 722 -8.66 -2.28 -4.19
CA ALA A 722 -7.55 -2.40 -3.23
C ALA A 722 -7.92 -1.78 -1.87
N VAL A 723 -8.47 -0.56 -1.88
CA VAL A 723 -8.95 0.21 -0.70
C VAL A 723 -9.95 -0.60 0.15
N MET A 724 -10.83 -1.37 -0.47
CA MET A 724 -11.82 -2.20 0.23
C MET A 724 -11.23 -3.49 0.80
N ALA A 725 -10.12 -3.98 0.24
CA ALA A 725 -9.45 -5.21 0.65
C ALA A 725 -8.23 -4.99 1.58
N SER A 726 -7.82 -3.73 1.78
CA SER A 726 -6.66 -3.35 2.59
C SER A 726 -7.00 -2.99 4.04
N ASP A 727 -6.04 -3.22 4.94
CA ASP A 727 -6.14 -2.86 6.35
C ASP A 727 -5.96 -1.37 6.61
N PHE A 728 -5.12 -0.70 5.82
CA PHE A 728 -4.91 0.76 5.84
C PHE A 728 -5.15 1.34 4.46
N THR A 729 -5.82 2.49 4.38
CA THR A 729 -6.03 3.22 3.12
C THR A 729 -5.21 4.49 3.11
N LEU A 730 -4.44 4.72 2.04
CA LEU A 730 -3.62 5.93 1.84
C LEU A 730 -4.08 6.67 0.58
N SER A 731 -3.97 7.99 0.58
CA SER A 731 -4.23 8.82 -0.60
C SER A 731 -3.07 8.79 -1.61
N ARG A 732 -1.83 8.74 -1.13
CA ARG A 732 -0.59 8.70 -1.94
C ARG A 732 0.52 7.91 -1.24
N PHE A 733 1.50 7.43 -2.00
CA PHE A 733 2.62 6.63 -1.48
C PHE A 733 3.45 7.33 -0.38
N ARG A 734 3.68 8.65 -0.48
CA ARG A 734 4.51 9.41 0.50
C ARG A 734 4.07 9.25 1.96
N TYR A 735 2.78 9.04 2.20
CA TYR A 735 2.23 8.91 3.56
C TYR A 735 2.66 7.60 4.25
N LEU A 736 3.14 6.60 3.48
CA LEU A 736 3.71 5.36 4.00
C LEU A 736 4.98 5.60 4.84
N GLU A 737 5.77 6.61 4.50
CA GLU A 737 6.95 7.01 5.29
C GLU A 737 6.56 7.35 6.72
N ARG A 738 5.52 8.17 6.86
CA ARG A 738 5.03 8.63 8.16
C ARG A 738 4.29 7.53 8.90
N LEU A 739 3.40 6.79 8.23
CA LEU A 739 2.67 5.67 8.83
C LEU A 739 3.60 4.62 9.46
N LEU A 740 4.74 4.31 8.82
CA LEU A 740 5.70 3.33 9.35
C LEU A 740 6.71 3.95 10.33
N LEU A 741 7.41 5.02 9.93
CA LEU A 741 8.56 5.52 10.69
C LEU A 741 8.19 6.26 11.97
N SER A 742 7.01 6.87 12.07
CA SER A 742 6.50 7.47 13.30
C SER A 742 5.46 6.61 13.99
N HIS A 743 4.29 6.40 13.37
CA HIS A 743 3.18 5.69 14.01
C HIS A 743 3.51 4.22 14.29
N GLY A 744 4.08 3.49 13.33
CA GLY A 744 4.55 2.12 13.54
C GLY A 744 5.61 2.01 14.65
N TYR A 745 6.63 2.89 14.64
CA TYR A 745 7.65 2.95 15.69
C TYR A 745 7.03 3.17 17.08
N TRP A 746 6.11 4.13 17.20
CA TRP A 746 5.45 4.45 18.46
C TRP A 746 4.52 3.33 18.94
N CYS A 747 3.65 2.79 18.08
CA CYS A 747 2.69 1.75 18.47
C CYS A 747 3.42 0.52 19.04
N TYR A 748 4.52 0.11 18.42
CA TYR A 748 5.34 -0.99 18.91
C TYR A 748 6.08 -0.66 20.23
N ASP A 749 6.79 0.48 20.35
CA ASP A 749 7.53 0.81 21.60
C ASP A 749 6.58 1.07 22.78
N ARG A 750 5.41 1.68 22.55
CA ARG A 750 4.35 1.89 23.56
C ARG A 750 3.71 0.57 24.00
N LEU A 751 3.31 -0.29 23.06
CA LEU A 751 2.64 -1.55 23.39
C LEU A 751 3.58 -2.51 24.14
N ALA A 752 4.84 -2.60 23.71
CA ALA A 752 5.88 -3.35 24.42
C ALA A 752 6.05 -2.88 25.88
N ARG A 753 6.10 -1.55 26.11
CA ARG A 753 6.17 -0.95 27.45
C ARG A 753 4.97 -1.28 28.31
N MET A 754 3.77 -1.11 27.76
CA MET A 754 2.52 -1.37 28.46
C MET A 754 2.44 -2.83 28.92
N ILE A 755 2.75 -3.79 28.02
CA ILE A 755 2.76 -5.23 28.33
C ILE A 755 3.75 -5.55 29.45
N LEU A 756 4.98 -5.03 29.37
CA LEU A 756 6.03 -5.24 30.38
C LEU A 756 5.62 -4.67 31.75
N TYR A 757 5.07 -3.46 31.81
CA TYR A 757 4.56 -2.87 33.05
C TYR A 757 3.32 -3.62 33.59
N PHE A 758 2.49 -4.21 32.72
CA PHE A 758 1.36 -5.04 33.14
C PHE A 758 1.81 -6.35 33.78
N PHE A 759 2.86 -7.00 33.27
CA PHE A 759 3.44 -8.18 33.94
C PHE A 759 4.08 -7.80 35.29
N TYR A 760 4.82 -6.68 35.34
CA TYR A 760 5.37 -6.14 36.60
C TYR A 760 4.30 -6.00 37.69
N LYS A 761 3.23 -5.23 37.44
CA LYS A 761 2.25 -4.86 38.48
C LYS A 761 1.47 -6.07 39.02
N ASN A 762 1.17 -7.05 38.16
CA ASN A 762 0.47 -8.27 38.56
C ASN A 762 1.38 -9.22 39.34
N ALA A 763 2.63 -9.40 38.89
CA ALA A 763 3.60 -10.23 39.61
C ALA A 763 3.87 -9.69 41.02
N ALA A 764 4.07 -8.37 41.16
CA ALA A 764 4.30 -7.75 42.47
C ALA A 764 3.11 -7.97 43.43
N PHE A 765 1.88 -7.84 42.94
CA PHE A 765 0.66 -8.08 43.72
C PHE A 765 0.50 -9.55 44.14
N VAL A 766 0.82 -10.49 43.25
CA VAL A 766 0.74 -11.93 43.53
C VAL A 766 1.81 -12.39 44.51
N PHE A 767 3.04 -11.89 44.36
CA PHE A 767 4.13 -12.20 45.29
C PHE A 767 3.84 -11.69 46.71
N LEU A 768 3.15 -10.56 46.89
CA LEU A 768 2.68 -10.12 48.22
C LEU A 768 1.72 -11.12 48.87
N ILE A 769 0.80 -11.71 48.09
CA ILE A 769 -0.12 -12.75 48.59
C ILE A 769 0.66 -14.02 48.97
N PHE A 770 1.68 -14.37 48.18
CA PHE A 770 2.56 -15.51 48.44
C PHE A 770 3.45 -15.33 49.68
N TRP A 771 4.04 -14.15 49.89
CA TRP A 771 4.87 -13.88 51.08
C TRP A 771 4.08 -14.00 52.38
N TYR A 772 2.79 -13.63 52.37
CA TYR A 772 1.90 -13.83 53.52
C TYR A 772 1.70 -15.32 53.86
N GLN A 773 1.71 -16.22 52.87
CA GLN A 773 1.51 -17.66 53.09
C GLN A 773 2.54 -18.30 54.02
N LEU A 774 3.76 -17.76 54.04
CA LEU A 774 4.84 -18.21 54.94
C LEU A 774 4.49 -18.02 56.43
N TYR A 775 3.58 -17.09 56.75
CA TYR A 775 3.22 -16.71 58.11
C TYR A 775 1.88 -17.33 58.56
N CYS A 776 1.02 -17.75 57.63
CA CYS A 776 -0.28 -18.38 57.93
C CYS A 776 -0.29 -19.91 57.73
N GLY A 777 0.87 -20.58 57.87
CA GLY A 777 1.01 -22.03 57.76
C GLY A 777 0.67 -22.58 56.37
N PHE A 778 0.85 -21.77 55.31
CA PHE A 778 0.43 -22.05 53.94
C PHE A 778 -1.07 -22.29 53.72
N SER A 779 -1.94 -21.94 54.69
CA SER A 779 -3.40 -22.18 54.69
C SER A 779 -4.21 -21.63 53.49
N GLY A 780 -3.65 -20.77 52.64
CA GLY A 780 -4.41 -20.10 51.58
C GLY A 780 -5.26 -18.92 52.09
N SER A 781 -5.10 -18.53 53.35
CA SER A 781 -5.71 -17.29 53.85
C SER A 781 -5.05 -16.05 53.21
N VAL A 782 -5.82 -14.99 52.96
CA VAL A 782 -5.34 -13.78 52.27
C VAL A 782 -5.65 -12.55 53.13
N MET A 783 -4.61 -11.78 53.43
CA MET A 783 -4.70 -10.55 54.24
C MET A 783 -5.45 -9.38 53.58
N MET A 784 -5.52 -9.36 52.25
CA MET A 784 -6.16 -8.29 51.46
C MET A 784 -7.65 -8.58 51.26
N ASP A 785 -8.49 -7.56 51.44
CA ASP A 785 -9.95 -7.64 51.25
C ASP A 785 -10.32 -8.09 49.82
N GLN A 786 -11.45 -8.82 49.72
CA GLN A 786 -11.88 -9.45 48.47
C GLN A 786 -12.35 -8.46 47.39
N MET A 787 -12.92 -7.29 47.78
CA MET A 787 -13.23 -6.23 46.83
C MET A 787 -11.96 -5.55 46.33
N TYR A 788 -10.95 -5.34 47.19
CA TYR A 788 -9.64 -4.85 46.75
C TYR A 788 -8.95 -5.84 45.80
N LEU A 789 -8.90 -7.14 46.12
CA LEU A 789 -8.34 -8.19 45.25
C LEU A 789 -8.98 -8.18 43.84
N MET A 790 -10.30 -8.03 43.76
CA MET A 790 -11.04 -7.99 42.50
C MET A 790 -10.82 -6.68 41.72
N LEU A 791 -10.85 -5.52 42.39
CA LEU A 791 -10.85 -4.21 41.72
C LEU A 791 -9.45 -3.66 41.43
N TYR A 792 -8.40 -4.15 42.09
CA TYR A 792 -7.03 -3.67 41.93
C TYR A 792 -6.56 -3.64 40.46
N ASN A 793 -6.86 -4.70 39.71
CA ASN A 793 -6.44 -4.86 38.31
C ASN A 793 -7.45 -4.37 37.27
N LEU A 794 -8.63 -3.89 37.71
CA LEU A 794 -9.70 -3.38 36.85
C LEU A 794 -9.84 -1.86 36.93
N LEU A 795 -9.83 -1.30 38.15
CA LEU A 795 -10.05 0.13 38.40
C LEU A 795 -8.76 0.84 38.84
N PHE A 796 -8.09 0.36 39.88
CA PHE A 796 -7.04 1.15 40.54
C PHE A 796 -5.74 1.22 39.73
N THR A 797 -5.40 0.18 38.95
CA THR A 797 -4.12 0.10 38.23
C THR A 797 -4.23 -0.09 36.70
N SER A 798 -5.40 0.17 36.11
CA SER A 798 -5.66 0.00 34.66
C SER A 798 -5.39 1.25 33.83
N LEU A 799 -5.68 2.44 34.36
CA LEU A 799 -5.53 3.72 33.64
C LEU A 799 -4.07 4.10 33.32
N PRO A 800 -3.07 3.93 34.23
CA PRO A 800 -1.68 4.31 33.92
C PRO A 800 -1.03 3.45 32.82
N PRO A 801 -1.18 2.10 32.77
CA PRO A 801 -0.75 1.30 31.62
C PRO A 801 -1.38 1.79 30.31
N LEU A 802 -2.69 2.04 30.29
CA LEU A 802 -3.40 2.52 29.10
C LEU A 802 -2.87 3.88 28.63
N ALA A 803 -2.60 4.80 29.57
CA ALA A 803 -2.00 6.10 29.27
C ALA A 803 -0.61 5.93 28.61
N ILE A 804 0.24 5.04 29.12
CA ILE A 804 1.54 4.71 28.50
C ILE A 804 1.36 4.14 27.09
N GLY A 805 0.47 3.15 26.93
CA GLY A 805 0.21 2.47 25.66
C GLY A 805 -0.27 3.39 24.53
N VAL A 806 -0.99 4.47 24.87
CA VAL A 806 -1.55 5.40 23.90
C VAL A 806 -0.69 6.66 23.71
N TYR A 807 -0.16 7.26 24.79
CA TYR A 807 0.38 8.62 24.77
C TYR A 807 1.89 8.76 25.03
N ASP A 808 2.61 7.74 25.51
CA ASP A 808 4.06 7.90 25.78
C ASP A 808 4.86 7.99 24.46
N ASN A 809 5.70 9.01 24.36
CA ASN A 809 6.42 9.40 23.15
C ASN A 809 7.93 9.47 23.42
N ARG A 810 8.61 8.34 23.26
CA ARG A 810 10.08 8.26 23.44
C ARG A 810 10.83 9.28 22.58
N VAL A 811 10.45 9.41 21.31
CA VAL A 811 11.10 10.24 20.30
C VAL A 811 10.04 11.06 19.57
N PRO A 812 10.19 12.39 19.41
CA PRO A 812 9.28 13.21 18.62
C PRO A 812 9.43 12.94 17.12
N GLU A 813 8.35 13.17 16.37
CA GLU A 813 8.21 12.76 14.97
C GLU A 813 9.28 13.33 14.03
N GLU A 814 9.60 14.62 14.19
CA GLU A 814 10.69 15.31 13.47
C GLU A 814 12.01 14.53 13.49
N LEU A 815 12.34 13.92 14.64
CA LEU A 815 13.60 13.21 14.84
C LEU A 815 13.56 11.77 14.33
N LEU A 816 12.37 11.17 14.19
CA LEU A 816 12.18 9.85 13.56
C LEU A 816 12.31 9.98 12.04
N LEU A 817 11.61 10.94 11.43
CA LEU A 817 11.70 11.22 9.99
C LEU A 817 13.11 11.67 9.58
N LYS A 818 13.77 12.52 10.39
CA LYS A 818 15.18 12.91 10.16
C LYS A 818 16.19 11.77 10.37
N ASN A 819 15.83 10.69 11.09
CA ASN A 819 16.72 9.57 11.38
C ASN A 819 16.03 8.19 11.18
N PRO A 820 15.67 7.80 9.94
CA PRO A 820 14.88 6.58 9.70
C PRO A 820 15.52 5.29 10.26
N TYR A 821 16.86 5.25 10.39
CA TYR A 821 17.58 4.11 10.99
C TYR A 821 17.14 3.77 12.42
N LEU A 822 16.49 4.69 13.16
CA LEU A 822 15.91 4.42 14.48
C LEU A 822 14.81 3.35 14.45
N TYR A 823 14.12 3.18 13.31
CA TYR A 823 13.11 2.14 13.09
C TYR A 823 13.64 0.71 13.30
N LYS A 824 14.96 0.51 13.22
CA LYS A 824 15.68 -0.71 13.64
C LYS A 824 15.27 -1.21 15.03
N ASN A 825 14.86 -0.34 15.94
CA ASN A 825 14.35 -0.69 17.28
C ASN A 825 13.12 -1.60 17.23
N GLY A 826 12.15 -1.29 16.37
CA GLY A 826 10.95 -2.10 16.18
C GLY A 826 11.20 -3.28 15.25
N ARG A 827 11.84 -3.01 14.10
CA ARG A 827 12.17 -4.00 13.06
C ARG A 827 12.98 -5.21 13.55
N LEU A 828 13.83 -5.04 14.56
CA LEU A 828 14.60 -6.13 15.19
C LEU A 828 14.05 -6.59 16.55
N GLY A 829 12.84 -6.18 16.93
CA GLY A 829 12.20 -6.60 18.18
C GLY A 829 12.96 -6.20 19.44
N LEU A 830 13.59 -5.02 19.46
CA LEU A 830 14.49 -4.61 20.55
C LEU A 830 13.77 -4.04 21.79
N ALA A 831 12.48 -3.69 21.68
CA ALA A 831 11.70 -3.15 22.79
C ALA A 831 11.08 -4.23 23.71
N TYR A 832 10.94 -5.46 23.21
CA TYR A 832 10.48 -6.63 23.98
C TYR A 832 11.28 -7.87 23.57
N ARG A 833 12.22 -8.29 24.42
CA ARG A 833 12.99 -9.53 24.27
C ARG A 833 12.59 -10.52 25.37
N PRO A 834 12.71 -11.85 25.13
CA PRO A 834 12.34 -12.86 26.13
C PRO A 834 13.06 -12.76 27.49
N HIS A 835 14.20 -12.08 27.59
CA HIS A 835 14.88 -11.85 28.87
C HIS A 835 14.34 -10.64 29.65
N ASP A 836 13.74 -9.63 29.00
CA ASP A 836 13.19 -8.46 29.68
C ASP A 836 12.08 -8.86 30.65
N PHE A 837 11.27 -9.87 30.28
CA PHE A 837 10.27 -10.50 31.13
C PHE A 837 10.87 -11.02 32.45
N TRP A 838 12.01 -11.73 32.41
CA TRP A 838 12.64 -12.29 33.61
C TRP A 838 13.31 -11.22 34.48
N VAL A 839 13.92 -10.20 33.87
CA VAL A 839 14.46 -9.03 34.60
C VAL A 839 13.34 -8.30 35.35
N ILE A 840 12.18 -8.14 34.72
CA ILE A 840 11.01 -7.47 35.32
C ILE A 840 10.30 -8.34 36.36
N LEU A 841 10.28 -9.67 36.18
CA LEU A 841 9.78 -10.60 37.20
C LEU A 841 10.65 -10.52 38.48
N LEU A 842 11.97 -10.44 38.33
CA LEU A 842 12.91 -10.27 39.45
C LEU A 842 12.74 -8.92 40.16
N ASP A 843 12.49 -7.85 39.40
CA ASP A 843 12.15 -6.52 39.92
C ASP A 843 10.84 -6.56 40.75
N ALA A 844 9.80 -7.18 40.22
CA ALA A 844 8.53 -7.39 40.94
C ALA A 844 8.68 -8.27 42.19
N LEU A 845 9.54 -9.29 42.15
CA LEU A 845 9.87 -10.13 43.31
C LEU A 845 10.59 -9.33 44.40
N TYR A 846 11.55 -8.47 44.02
CA TYR A 846 12.23 -7.57 44.95
C TYR A 846 11.28 -6.54 45.57
N GLN A 847 10.49 -5.83 44.75
CA GLN A 847 9.61 -4.76 45.25
C GLN A 847 8.51 -5.30 46.17
N SER A 848 7.90 -6.45 45.84
CA SER A 848 6.94 -7.13 46.71
C SER A 848 7.55 -7.60 48.03
N LEU A 849 8.78 -8.13 48.01
CA LEU A 849 9.51 -8.54 49.20
C LEU A 849 9.79 -7.34 50.12
N VAL A 850 10.30 -6.23 49.57
CA VAL A 850 10.53 -4.99 50.33
C VAL A 850 9.24 -4.47 50.97
N ILE A 851 8.15 -4.37 50.20
CA ILE A 851 6.87 -3.87 50.71
C ILE A 851 6.39 -4.73 51.88
N PHE A 852 6.37 -6.06 51.71
CA PHE A 852 5.93 -6.99 52.74
C PHE A 852 6.76 -6.90 54.03
N PHE A 853 8.10 -7.01 53.91
CA PHE A 853 8.96 -7.02 55.09
C PHE A 853 9.03 -5.65 55.79
N VAL A 854 8.95 -4.53 55.07
CA VAL A 854 8.85 -3.20 55.69
C VAL A 854 7.53 -3.05 56.46
N THR A 855 6.40 -3.51 55.91
CA THR A 855 5.12 -3.52 56.67
C THR A 855 5.16 -4.46 57.88
N LEU A 856 5.78 -5.63 57.76
CA LEU A 856 5.88 -6.60 58.84
C LEU A 856 6.74 -6.08 60.00
N CYS A 857 7.91 -5.48 59.70
CA CYS A 857 8.78 -4.91 60.73
C CYS A 857 8.17 -3.66 61.39
N ALA A 858 7.37 -2.87 60.68
CA ALA A 858 6.73 -1.67 61.23
C ALA A 858 5.51 -1.96 62.12
N TYR A 859 4.89 -3.13 61.95
CA TYR A 859 3.78 -3.63 62.79
C TYR A 859 4.18 -4.79 63.72
N ALA A 860 5.49 -5.05 63.86
CA ALA A 860 5.99 -5.98 64.86
C ALA A 860 5.53 -5.55 66.26
N GLU A 861 5.22 -6.53 67.11
CA GLU A 861 4.79 -6.34 68.50
C GLU A 861 3.53 -5.45 68.69
N SER A 862 2.79 -5.14 67.61
CA SER A 862 1.63 -4.24 67.61
C SER A 862 0.32 -5.01 67.42
N GLU A 863 -0.72 -4.67 68.20
CA GLU A 863 -2.06 -5.30 68.14
C GLU A 863 -2.89 -4.81 66.94
N VAL A 864 -2.46 -5.14 65.71
CA VAL A 864 -3.10 -4.69 64.46
C VAL A 864 -3.91 -5.79 63.79
N GLY A 865 -5.14 -5.45 63.38
CA GLY A 865 -6.05 -6.39 62.71
C GLY A 865 -5.62 -6.72 61.28
N ILE A 866 -5.87 -7.96 60.85
CA ILE A 866 -5.51 -8.47 59.51
C ILE A 866 -5.93 -7.54 58.36
N TRP A 867 -7.13 -6.96 58.43
CA TRP A 867 -7.65 -6.05 57.40
C TRP A 867 -6.98 -4.67 57.39
N GLU A 868 -6.45 -4.20 58.53
CA GLU A 868 -5.70 -2.94 58.64
C GLU A 868 -4.28 -3.10 58.10
N PHE A 869 -3.63 -4.23 58.44
CA PHE A 869 -2.36 -4.67 57.84
C PHE A 869 -2.49 -4.84 56.32
N GLY A 870 -3.51 -5.59 55.86
CA GLY A 870 -3.79 -5.82 54.44
C GLY A 870 -4.15 -4.55 53.67
N THR A 871 -4.91 -3.63 54.26
CA THR A 871 -5.20 -2.30 53.65
C THR A 871 -3.92 -1.49 53.50
N THR A 872 -3.03 -1.52 54.50
CA THR A 872 -1.74 -0.81 54.46
C THR A 872 -0.80 -1.39 53.41
N ILE A 873 -0.73 -2.73 53.26
CA ILE A 873 0.02 -3.38 52.18
C ILE A 873 -0.59 -3.07 50.80
N THR A 874 -1.92 -3.08 50.67
CA THR A 874 -2.62 -2.75 49.40
C THR A 874 -2.29 -1.32 48.96
N ALA A 875 -2.36 -0.36 49.89
CA ALA A 875 -1.99 1.03 49.63
C ALA A 875 -0.51 1.18 49.29
N SER A 876 0.39 0.55 50.07
CA SER A 876 1.85 0.57 49.82
C SER A 876 2.21 0.01 48.45
N CYS A 877 1.56 -1.08 48.02
CA CYS A 877 1.70 -1.68 46.70
C CYS A 877 1.17 -0.77 45.59
N LEU A 878 0.03 -0.11 45.80
CA LEU A 878 -0.49 0.88 44.85
C LEU A 878 0.49 2.06 44.67
N PHE A 879 1.00 2.64 45.76
CA PHE A 879 1.97 3.74 45.69
C PHE A 879 3.28 3.31 45.01
N ALA A 880 3.87 2.17 45.39
CA ALA A 880 5.08 1.66 44.76
C ALA A 880 4.89 1.44 43.25
N ASN A 881 3.76 0.84 42.84
CA ASN A 881 3.46 0.61 41.42
C ASN A 881 3.24 1.93 40.67
N LEU A 882 2.52 2.90 41.24
CA LEU A 882 2.33 4.23 40.64
C LEU A 882 3.66 5.01 40.53
N VAL A 883 4.55 4.95 41.52
CA VAL A 883 5.87 5.61 41.46
C VAL A 883 6.82 4.90 40.47
N HIS A 884 6.76 3.56 40.36
CA HIS A 884 7.47 2.86 39.29
C HIS A 884 6.93 3.25 37.90
N CYS A 885 5.62 3.44 37.75
CA CYS A 885 4.99 3.97 36.53
C CYS A 885 5.55 5.36 36.17
N CYS A 886 5.66 6.28 37.14
CA CYS A 886 6.27 7.61 36.98
C CYS A 886 7.71 7.54 36.45
N ILE A 887 8.49 6.54 36.86
CA ILE A 887 9.88 6.34 36.40
C ILE A 887 9.94 5.75 35.00
N GLU A 888 9.01 4.85 34.64
CA GLU A 888 9.02 4.22 33.32
C GLU A 888 8.55 5.13 32.18
N ILE A 889 7.59 6.03 32.44
CA ILE A 889 7.16 7.13 31.53
C ILE A 889 8.37 7.93 31.02
N ARG A 890 8.32 8.38 29.76
CA ARG A 890 9.42 9.10 29.10
C ARG A 890 9.04 10.48 28.60
N SER A 891 7.83 10.64 28.08
CA SER A 891 7.24 11.96 27.84
C SER A 891 6.18 12.25 28.91
N TRP A 892 6.43 13.23 29.77
CA TRP A 892 5.38 13.70 30.68
C TRP A 892 4.33 14.49 29.91
N THR A 893 3.07 14.11 30.08
CA THR A 893 1.88 14.76 29.49
C THR A 893 0.82 14.91 30.57
N VAL A 894 -0.09 15.86 30.40
CA VAL A 894 -1.20 16.09 31.35
C VAL A 894 -2.02 14.82 31.56
N LEU A 895 -2.19 13.99 30.52
CA LEU A 895 -2.95 12.73 30.57
C LEU A 895 -2.26 11.65 31.42
N HIS A 896 -0.92 11.60 31.47
CA HIS A 896 -0.21 10.68 32.38
C HIS A 896 -0.37 11.14 33.85
N VAL A 897 -0.21 12.44 34.12
CA VAL A 897 -0.41 12.99 35.48
C VAL A 897 -1.83 12.74 35.96
N LEU A 898 -2.82 13.01 35.08
CA LEU A 898 -4.23 12.82 35.36
C LEU A 898 -4.59 11.34 35.59
N SER A 899 -4.04 10.41 34.80
CA SER A 899 -4.33 8.96 34.98
C SER A 899 -3.80 8.43 36.32
N ILE A 900 -2.63 8.88 36.75
CA ILE A 900 -2.03 8.54 38.06
C ILE A 900 -2.85 9.14 39.21
N ALA A 901 -3.22 10.43 39.10
CA ALA A 901 -4.04 11.11 40.10
C ALA A 901 -5.45 10.49 40.22
N ILE A 902 -6.10 10.15 39.11
CA ILE A 902 -7.39 9.45 39.10
C ILE A 902 -7.25 8.06 39.71
N SER A 903 -6.23 7.27 39.34
CA SER A 903 -5.97 5.95 39.95
C SER A 903 -5.87 6.01 41.49
N LEU A 904 -5.13 7.00 42.01
CA LEU A 904 -4.96 7.19 43.45
C LEU A 904 -6.25 7.67 44.13
N ALA A 905 -6.96 8.62 43.53
CA ALA A 905 -8.22 9.13 44.04
C ALA A 905 -9.31 8.05 44.04
N LEU A 906 -9.43 7.24 42.98
CA LEU A 906 -10.39 6.14 42.88
C LEU A 906 -10.19 5.11 43.99
N PHE A 907 -8.94 4.75 44.32
CA PHE A 907 -8.65 3.84 45.42
C PHE A 907 -9.19 4.39 46.75
N TYR A 908 -8.78 5.60 47.15
CA TYR A 908 -9.18 6.14 48.45
C TYR A 908 -10.67 6.50 48.53
N ILE A 909 -11.27 7.04 47.46
CA ILE A 909 -12.71 7.33 47.41
C ILE A 909 -13.51 6.03 47.51
N PHE A 910 -13.12 4.98 46.76
CA PHE A 910 -13.76 3.67 46.88
C PHE A 910 -13.60 3.09 48.29
N SER A 911 -12.39 3.14 48.87
CA SER A 911 -12.14 2.66 50.23
C SER A 911 -12.99 3.38 51.28
N VAL A 912 -13.14 4.70 51.19
CA VAL A 912 -14.02 5.46 52.12
C VAL A 912 -15.48 5.05 51.95
N VAL A 913 -15.99 4.99 50.73
CA VAL A 913 -17.40 4.62 50.48
C VAL A 913 -17.67 3.16 50.91
N TYR A 914 -16.82 2.22 50.53
CA TYR A 914 -16.95 0.80 50.87
C TYR A 914 -16.94 0.58 52.39
N ASN A 915 -15.88 1.00 53.09
CA ASN A 915 -15.74 0.75 54.53
C ASN A 915 -16.67 1.61 55.41
N SER A 916 -17.32 2.64 54.85
CA SER A 916 -18.34 3.45 55.55
C SER A 916 -19.77 2.95 55.34
N MET A 917 -20.11 2.43 54.16
CA MET A 917 -21.48 1.99 53.85
C MET A 917 -21.67 0.47 54.00
N CYS A 918 -20.60 -0.31 53.82
CA CYS A 918 -20.69 -1.76 53.74
C CYS A 918 -20.44 -2.46 55.09
N VAL A 919 -21.43 -2.40 55.97
CA VAL A 919 -21.38 -3.15 57.24
C VAL A 919 -21.52 -4.66 57.02
N ASN A 920 -22.37 -5.09 56.07
CA ASN A 920 -22.73 -6.51 55.85
C ASN A 920 -23.16 -6.80 54.37
N CYS A 921 -22.59 -6.14 53.36
CA CYS A 921 -22.99 -6.42 51.96
C CYS A 921 -22.48 -7.79 51.48
N PHE A 922 -23.23 -8.41 50.57
CA PHE A 922 -22.82 -9.59 49.79
C PHE A 922 -22.38 -10.84 50.59
N GLY A 923 -22.60 -10.86 51.91
CA GLY A 923 -22.15 -11.96 52.79
C GLY A 923 -20.65 -11.98 53.06
N LEU A 924 -19.93 -10.87 52.77
CA LEU A 924 -18.49 -10.74 53.00
C LEU A 924 -18.17 -10.43 54.49
N PRO A 925 -16.98 -10.79 54.99
CA PRO A 925 -16.54 -10.40 56.33
C PRO A 925 -16.46 -8.88 56.45
N SER A 926 -16.99 -8.33 57.55
CA SER A 926 -17.13 -6.89 57.73
C SER A 926 -15.78 -6.18 57.91
N THR A 927 -15.38 -5.35 56.95
CA THR A 927 -14.23 -4.43 57.05
C THR A 927 -14.61 -3.05 57.60
N TYR A 928 -15.78 -2.94 58.25
CA TYR A 928 -16.34 -1.66 58.69
C TYR A 928 -15.34 -0.81 59.49
N TRP A 929 -15.26 0.48 59.15
CA TRP A 929 -14.41 1.49 59.77
C TRP A 929 -12.88 1.31 59.64
N VAL A 930 -12.38 0.24 59.01
CA VAL A 930 -10.92 -0.06 58.93
C VAL A 930 -10.13 1.07 58.27
N ILE A 931 -10.61 1.65 57.17
CA ILE A 931 -9.90 2.74 56.48
C ILE A 931 -9.76 4.02 57.34
N PHE A 932 -10.73 4.31 58.21
CA PHE A 932 -10.68 5.48 59.09
C PHE A 932 -9.65 5.30 60.22
N LYS A 933 -9.44 4.06 60.70
CA LYS A 933 -8.30 3.73 61.57
C LYS A 933 -6.97 3.91 60.85
N CYS A 934 -6.85 3.40 59.62
CA CYS A 934 -5.66 3.57 58.78
C CYS A 934 -5.29 5.05 58.61
N PHE A 935 -6.28 5.91 58.28
CA PHE A 935 -6.06 7.35 58.11
C PHE A 935 -5.66 8.08 59.39
N ALA A 936 -6.18 7.67 60.55
CA ALA A 936 -5.81 8.24 61.85
C ALA A 936 -4.40 7.80 62.31
N SER A 937 -3.89 6.68 61.80
CA SER A 937 -2.57 6.14 62.17
C SER A 937 -1.44 6.83 61.40
N PRO A 938 -0.47 7.50 62.07
CA PRO A 938 0.71 8.04 61.39
C PRO A 938 1.63 6.94 60.85
N VAL A 939 1.60 5.75 61.45
CA VAL A 939 2.41 4.59 61.03
C VAL A 939 2.05 4.16 59.61
N HIS A 940 0.75 4.12 59.27
CA HIS A 940 0.25 3.79 57.94
C HIS A 940 0.92 4.63 56.84
N TRP A 941 0.94 5.95 57.01
CA TRP A 941 1.53 6.89 56.05
C TRP A 941 3.05 6.82 55.96
N LEU A 942 3.73 6.67 57.11
CA LEU A 942 5.19 6.51 57.16
C LEU A 942 5.64 5.22 56.48
N VAL A 943 4.91 4.12 56.68
CA VAL A 943 5.17 2.82 56.06
C VAL A 943 5.00 2.89 54.55
N ILE A 944 3.89 3.45 54.05
CA ILE A 944 3.64 3.65 52.60
C ILE A 944 4.80 4.43 51.95
N MET A 945 5.24 5.52 52.57
CA MET A 945 6.34 6.34 52.05
C MET A 945 7.68 5.58 52.07
N LEU A 946 8.02 4.93 53.19
CA LEU A 946 9.28 4.20 53.36
C LEU A 946 9.36 3.00 52.40
N SER A 947 8.33 2.17 52.33
CA SER A 947 8.30 0.99 51.44
C SER A 947 8.40 1.40 49.97
N THR A 948 7.71 2.48 49.58
CA THR A 948 7.72 3.00 48.20
C THR A 948 9.12 3.50 47.81
N VAL A 949 9.79 4.26 48.68
CA VAL A 949 11.15 4.75 48.41
C VAL A 949 12.15 3.61 48.31
N VAL A 950 12.15 2.67 49.26
CA VAL A 950 13.13 1.57 49.31
C VAL A 950 12.91 0.58 48.15
N ALA A 951 11.66 0.24 47.82
CA ALA A 951 11.37 -0.68 46.71
C ALA A 951 11.81 -0.13 45.35
N VAL A 952 11.59 1.17 45.10
CA VAL A 952 11.82 1.76 43.78
C VAL A 952 13.29 2.22 43.58
N LEU A 953 14.04 2.46 44.66
CA LEU A 953 15.41 3.01 44.60
C LEU A 953 16.38 2.22 43.69
N PRO A 954 16.49 0.88 43.72
CA PRO A 954 17.43 0.16 42.87
C PRO A 954 17.11 0.29 41.38
N ARG A 955 15.82 0.31 41.02
CA ARG A 955 15.35 0.50 39.64
C ARG A 955 15.72 1.90 39.12
N LEU A 956 15.59 2.94 39.95
CA LEU A 956 16.00 4.30 39.65
C LEU A 956 17.53 4.40 39.43
N VAL A 957 18.33 3.81 40.32
CA VAL A 957 19.79 3.79 40.22
C VAL A 957 20.23 3.04 38.95
N PHE A 958 19.71 1.84 38.70
CA PHE A 958 20.04 1.05 37.52
C PHE A 958 19.71 1.76 36.21
N ARG A 959 18.51 2.36 36.10
CA ARG A 959 18.08 3.17 34.94
C ARG A 959 19.02 4.35 34.72
N THR A 960 19.44 5.03 35.79
CA THR A 960 20.35 6.19 35.73
C THR A 960 21.75 5.80 35.27
N VAL A 961 22.33 4.75 35.85
CA VAL A 961 23.65 4.20 35.47
C VAL A 961 23.65 3.72 34.02
N ARG A 962 22.63 2.96 33.59
CA ARG A 962 22.51 2.51 32.19
C ARG A 962 22.44 3.67 31.21
N ILE A 963 21.60 4.68 31.48
CA ILE A 963 21.45 5.86 30.59
C ILE A 963 22.76 6.66 30.50
N SER A 964 23.51 6.76 31.59
CA SER A 964 24.79 7.48 31.65
C SER A 964 25.90 6.75 30.88
N MET A 965 26.10 5.44 31.14
CA MET A 965 27.25 4.69 30.60
C MET A 965 26.98 4.04 29.24
N CYS A 966 25.74 3.60 28.98
CA CYS A 966 25.36 2.87 27.76
C CYS A 966 24.00 3.35 27.21
N PRO A 967 23.91 4.61 26.72
CA PRO A 967 22.67 5.13 26.15
C PRO A 967 22.26 4.38 24.88
N ASP A 968 20.98 4.00 24.79
CA ASP A 968 20.38 3.49 23.54
C ASP A 968 20.48 4.53 22.40
N ASP A 969 20.50 4.11 21.14
CA ASP A 969 20.68 5.01 19.98
C ASP A 969 19.62 6.14 19.89
N SER A 970 18.36 5.83 20.19
CA SER A 970 17.30 6.85 20.27
C SER A 970 17.52 7.84 21.42
N THR A 971 18.13 7.43 22.54
CA THR A 971 18.55 8.34 23.61
C THR A 971 19.70 9.24 23.15
N LYS A 972 20.67 8.73 22.38
CA LYS A 972 21.75 9.55 21.78
C LYS A 972 21.20 10.66 20.89
N VAL A 973 20.25 10.34 20.00
CA VAL A 973 19.61 11.32 19.10
C VAL A 973 18.87 12.42 19.88
N ILE A 974 18.15 12.07 20.96
CA ILE A 974 17.49 13.07 21.83
C ILE A 974 18.52 13.97 22.52
N LEU A 975 19.60 13.40 23.07
CA LEU A 975 20.66 14.17 23.73
C LEU A 975 21.39 15.09 22.74
N GLN A 976 21.64 14.62 21.51
CA GLN A 976 22.21 15.44 20.44
C GLN A 976 21.26 16.58 20.06
N SER A 977 19.98 16.31 19.82
CA SER A 977 18.98 17.34 19.49
C SER A 977 18.83 18.40 20.59
N LYS A 978 18.83 18.00 21.87
CA LYS A 978 18.86 18.94 23.00
C LYS A 978 20.13 19.79 23.03
N ARG A 979 21.29 19.20 22.73
CA ARG A 979 22.58 19.92 22.64
C ARG A 979 22.65 20.87 21.43
N GLU A 980 22.00 20.52 20.32
CA GLU A 980 21.84 21.38 19.14
C GLU A 980 20.91 22.56 19.43
N ARG A 981 19.74 22.34 20.04
CA ARG A 981 18.82 23.42 20.46
C ARG A 981 19.48 24.39 21.44
N SER A 982 20.12 23.87 22.50
CA SER A 982 20.84 24.70 23.49
C SER A 982 22.00 25.51 22.86
N ARG A 983 22.68 24.96 21.84
CA ARG A 983 23.68 25.71 21.06
C ARG A 983 23.05 26.80 20.19
N GLY A 984 21.90 26.53 19.57
CA GLY A 984 21.15 27.52 18.78
C GLY A 984 20.66 28.69 19.63
N GLU A 985 20.07 28.41 20.79
CA GLU A 985 19.67 29.41 21.79
C GLU A 985 20.87 30.22 22.29
N GLY A 986 21.97 29.56 22.65
CA GLY A 986 23.21 30.24 23.04
C GLY A 986 23.77 31.15 21.95
N LEU A 987 23.74 30.72 20.68
CA LEU A 987 24.20 31.53 19.55
C LEU A 987 23.26 32.72 19.30
N LEU A 988 21.94 32.55 19.40
CA LEU A 988 20.94 33.62 19.31
C LEU A 988 21.08 34.65 20.44
N VAL A 989 21.35 34.21 21.67
CA VAL A 989 21.60 35.10 22.82
C VAL A 989 22.95 35.83 22.69
N THR A 990 23.94 35.21 22.05
CA THR A 990 25.21 35.88 21.72
C THR A 990 24.99 36.91 20.61
N TRP A 991 24.26 36.55 19.55
CA TRP A 991 23.95 37.44 18.44
C TRP A 991 23.12 38.66 18.85
N SER A 992 22.08 38.49 19.68
CA SER A 992 21.25 39.60 20.17
C SER A 992 22.03 40.56 21.08
N ARG A 993 23.03 40.04 21.83
CA ARG A 993 23.97 40.88 22.58
C ARG A 993 24.95 41.63 21.67
N SER A 994 25.37 41.06 20.54
CA SER A 994 26.25 41.77 19.58
C SER A 994 25.51 42.75 18.66
N THR A 995 24.24 42.52 18.31
CA THR A 995 23.47 43.38 17.38
C THR A 995 22.77 44.57 18.05
N SER A 996 23.05 44.82 19.33
CA SER A 996 22.69 46.09 19.98
C SER A 996 23.50 47.30 19.46
N ALA A 997 24.46 47.07 18.56
CA ALA A 997 25.07 48.08 17.71
C ALA A 997 25.00 47.64 16.23
N SER A 998 24.90 48.63 15.32
CA SER A 998 24.84 48.49 13.85
C SER A 998 23.66 47.70 13.22
N SER A 999 22.62 48.46 12.90
CA SER A 999 21.94 48.51 11.58
C SER A 999 21.46 47.24 10.86
N ILE A 1000 20.13 47.14 10.77
CA ILE A 1000 19.33 46.92 9.53
C ILE A 1000 19.90 45.90 8.52
N TYR A 1001 19.33 44.70 8.51
CA TYR A 1001 18.93 44.03 7.26
C TYR A 1001 17.59 43.29 7.49
N ARG A 1002 16.61 43.52 6.61
CA ARG A 1002 15.40 42.69 6.55
C ARG A 1002 15.70 41.45 5.72
N ILE A 1003 15.70 40.28 6.34
CA ILE A 1003 15.40 39.04 5.61
C ILE A 1003 13.88 38.87 5.68
N ALA A 1004 13.24 38.85 4.51
CA ALA A 1004 11.81 38.63 4.37
C ALA A 1004 11.59 37.18 3.94
N ASP A 1005 11.20 36.32 4.89
CA ASP A 1005 10.65 35.01 4.60
C ASP A 1005 9.19 34.94 5.05
N TYR A 1006 8.33 34.49 4.13
CA TYR A 1006 6.89 34.39 4.28
C TYR A 1006 6.51 32.93 4.58
N GLY A 1007 5.93 32.64 5.74
CA GLY A 1007 5.42 31.28 6.01
C GLY A 1007 4.97 31.02 7.45
N SER A 1008 3.69 30.67 7.62
CA SER A 1008 3.12 29.94 8.76
C SER A 1008 3.51 30.38 10.19
N LYS A 1009 3.14 31.60 10.59
CA LYS A 1009 2.90 31.89 12.02
C LYS A 1009 1.49 31.46 12.41
N ASN A 1010 1.32 30.27 13.00
CA ASN A 1010 0.08 29.92 13.73
C ASN A 1010 0.13 28.70 14.68
N GLN A 1011 1.30 28.37 15.27
CA GLN A 1011 1.45 27.15 16.11
C GLN A 1011 2.22 27.32 17.44
N ILE A 1012 2.45 28.55 17.93
CA ILE A 1012 3.26 28.82 19.13
C ILE A 1012 2.40 29.34 20.32
N ILE A 1013 1.06 29.24 20.23
CA ILE A 1013 0.15 29.57 21.35
C ILE A 1013 -0.82 28.41 21.56
N ASN A 1014 -0.39 27.43 22.36
CA ASN A 1014 -1.20 26.55 23.21
C ASN A 1014 -0.28 25.54 23.93
N THR A 1015 0.59 26.03 24.83
CA THR A 1015 1.47 25.16 25.64
C THR A 1015 1.83 25.77 27.01
N ILE A 1016 0.94 26.60 27.56
CA ILE A 1016 0.96 27.03 28.98
C ILE A 1016 -0.48 27.02 29.53
N THR A 1017 -1.02 25.82 29.73
CA THR A 1017 -2.05 25.40 30.73
C THR A 1017 -2.20 23.90 30.58
#